data_AF-A0AA35Z2Z5-F1
#
_entry.id   AF-A0AA35Z2Z5-F1
#
_cell.length_a   1.000
_cell.length_b   1.000
_cell.length_c   1.000
_cell.angle_alpha   90.00
_cell.angle_beta   90.00
_cell.angle_gamma   90.00
#
_symmetry.space_group_name_H-M   'P 1'
#
loop_
_entity.id
_entity.type
_entity.pdbx_description
1 polymer ?
#
loop_
_entity_poly.entity_id
_entity_poly.type
_entity_poly.pdbx_seq_one_letter_code
_entity_poly.pdbx_strand_id
1 'polypeptide(L)'
;MYVTVVLIFRTVVFTQFSSRPHRLPILSASKHQNFQSSRGIEWLKGAETILHHRKTSIKDALKLVSVCDIKEPRVMALPRDGVPPLTDADIEEFDHLKIQMEDIISATDNFNPTKLIGRGGFGPVYKGELSLLTGPTMVAFKRLDPRLGQGNIEFWKEILMLSDCKHENLVSLLHFSIEGDERVLVYEYASHGSLDHYLSDSSLTWEQRLHICIGVAHSLKYLHDPMKTQQIVLHRDIKSANILLDEQWNAKVSDFGLSKIWPSNQTRSYLFSHPVGTQGYCDPLYGETGFLSKESDVYSFGVVLFEVLCGRLCYKHRNGQINGILVHDWKRCYHEKKLDDIILKDLKEQINPDSLITFSTIGNQCLNGDRRERPTMDEIVKELEVALEQQNIAYNRNLVEISKLAVPPLSYRSHDELILLLSKGILVDQGKRWLSINKNKKVHEMISAAECVKGFVFQVTAEISRFSKIFRVHSFVFKVEVRTQFLSTAIPYTINLIFKPRIKNYGIYIPFKYKLEEETDYLMSGAVHQRKDGWLMAELYQFTSYQREHDFKIEFLSDSITFSRSKIEGIEFRPMEHLKSTRMCMLYENLEDKNKGDVEQISTSDADWEQKMWPNYIDLINLSKDYIKWTTKKEHYFLLRKGFLIDNGEDKSSNLWLSFSKKMKIRLMISARAILVKGDWIWKSLPETRFEVVAEFLDQQRFEVFFRIKSELLSPVTYSGLLIYKLPKDSPLHDNLIKMESKNPFKRSQFFLARPPPTPVIQSMVDQNYESLSHPCKIKGYPKLRKDGWMELSLFEVTTDATKTIEKSLMFMAPNNMRGLVIQGIEFRSL
;
A
#
# COMPACT_ATOMS: atom_id res chain seq x y z
N MET A 1 55.55 -38.73 7.28
CA MET A 1 54.36 -38.24 6.55
C MET A 1 53.95 -36.80 6.85
N TYR A 2 54.39 -36.13 7.93
CA TYR A 2 54.07 -34.70 8.15
C TYR A 2 55.06 -33.72 7.46
N VAL A 3 56.28 -34.17 7.13
CA VAL A 3 57.29 -33.35 6.43
C VAL A 3 57.01 -33.25 4.91
N THR A 4 56.18 -34.13 4.35
CA THR A 4 55.80 -34.09 2.92
C THR A 4 54.64 -33.12 2.62
N VAL A 5 53.81 -32.79 3.62
CA VAL A 5 52.64 -31.91 3.44
C VAL A 5 53.03 -30.41 3.46
N VAL A 6 54.11 -30.05 4.15
CA VAL A 6 54.58 -28.65 4.24
C VAL A 6 55.36 -28.21 2.99
N LEU A 7 55.96 -29.13 2.24
CA LEU A 7 56.65 -28.85 0.97
C LEU A 7 55.70 -28.65 -0.22
N ILE A 8 54.50 -29.24 -0.19
CA ILE A 8 53.48 -29.05 -1.23
C ILE A 8 52.81 -27.66 -1.12
N PHE A 9 52.64 -27.14 0.11
CA PHE A 9 52.04 -25.82 0.32
C PHE A 9 52.92 -24.63 -0.07
N ARG A 10 54.26 -24.80 -0.15
CA ARG A 10 55.18 -23.76 -0.62
C ARG A 10 55.31 -23.67 -2.14
N THR A 11 54.89 -24.70 -2.88
CA THR A 11 55.11 -24.78 -4.34
C THR A 11 53.86 -24.38 -5.15
N VAL A 12 52.65 -24.56 -4.60
CA VAL A 12 51.39 -24.22 -5.31
C VAL A 12 51.06 -22.72 -5.28
N VAL A 13 51.62 -21.94 -4.36
CA VAL A 13 51.36 -20.49 -4.25
C VAL A 13 52.23 -19.66 -5.23
N PHE A 14 53.19 -20.28 -5.94
CA PHE A 14 54.08 -19.57 -6.87
C PHE A 14 53.88 -19.89 -8.37
N THR A 15 52.89 -20.69 -8.75
CA THR A 15 52.65 -21.08 -10.17
C THR A 15 51.24 -20.79 -10.70
N GLN A 16 50.52 -19.80 -10.15
CA GLN A 16 49.29 -19.27 -10.75
C GLN A 16 49.33 -17.78 -11.12
N PHE A 17 50.53 -17.19 -11.19
CA PHE A 17 50.77 -15.89 -11.81
C PHE A 17 51.71 -16.02 -13.03
N SER A 18 51.30 -16.79 -14.05
CA SER A 18 51.93 -16.71 -15.39
C SER A 18 51.13 -17.45 -16.46
N SER A 19 50.22 -16.74 -17.16
CA SER A 19 49.98 -16.92 -18.61
C SER A 19 48.81 -16.04 -19.09
N ARG A 20 49.14 -14.86 -19.65
CA ARG A 20 48.36 -14.23 -20.73
C ARG A 20 49.33 -14.00 -21.90
N PRO A 21 48.95 -14.24 -23.17
CA PRO A 21 49.80 -13.84 -24.29
C PRO A 21 49.47 -12.41 -24.77
N HIS A 22 50.54 -11.61 -24.86
CA HIS A 22 50.85 -10.51 -25.79
C HIS A 22 49.88 -9.32 -26.01
N ARG A 23 50.32 -8.10 -25.61
CA ARG A 23 51.08 -7.12 -26.42
C ARG A 23 51.55 -5.92 -25.55
N LEU A 24 52.84 -5.60 -25.60
CA LEU A 24 53.52 -4.40 -25.08
C LEU A 24 53.40 -3.23 -26.10
N PRO A 25 53.50 -1.92 -25.74
CA PRO A 25 54.76 -1.25 -25.34
C PRO A 25 54.63 -0.19 -24.19
N ILE A 26 55.52 -0.08 -23.20
CA ILE A 26 56.80 0.69 -23.09
C ILE A 26 56.69 1.83 -22.03
N LEU A 27 57.75 1.93 -21.20
CA LEU A 27 58.27 3.04 -20.34
C LEU A 27 57.98 3.12 -18.81
N SER A 28 59.04 2.69 -18.08
CA SER A 28 59.78 3.36 -16.97
C SER A 28 59.22 3.50 -15.54
N ALA A 29 59.79 2.66 -14.65
CA ALA A 29 60.53 2.97 -13.40
C ALA A 29 60.06 4.07 -12.41
N SER A 30 59.83 3.70 -11.14
CA SER A 30 60.79 3.98 -10.03
C SER A 30 60.34 3.53 -8.62
N LYS A 31 61.32 2.98 -7.88
CA LYS A 31 61.62 3.02 -6.43
C LYS A 31 60.80 2.23 -5.37
N HIS A 32 61.52 1.25 -4.80
CA HIS A 32 61.41 0.68 -3.44
C HIS A 32 61.67 1.71 -2.31
N GLN A 33 61.01 1.55 -1.14
CA GLN A 33 61.67 1.22 0.15
C GLN A 33 60.69 1.04 1.35
N ASN A 34 60.91 -0.07 2.07
CA ASN A 34 60.84 -0.35 3.52
C ASN A 34 59.64 0.04 4.41
N PHE A 35 59.09 -0.96 5.13
CA PHE A 35 59.02 -0.97 6.61
C PHE A 35 58.79 -2.40 7.14
N GLN A 36 59.74 -2.91 7.94
CA GLN A 36 59.57 -4.06 8.84
C GLN A 36 59.29 -3.53 10.25
N SER A 37 58.40 -4.17 11.01
CA SER A 37 58.38 -4.02 12.47
C SER A 37 58.14 -5.37 13.18
N SER A 38 58.74 -5.45 14.35
CA SER A 38 59.13 -6.61 15.14
C SER A 38 58.06 -7.04 16.14
N ARG A 39 57.30 -8.11 15.86
CA ARG A 39 56.46 -8.83 16.86
C ARG A 39 56.33 -10.35 16.63
N GLY A 40 56.96 -10.91 15.59
CA GLY A 40 56.80 -12.32 15.22
C GLY A 40 57.80 -13.32 15.82
N ILE A 41 58.77 -12.88 16.63
CA ILE A 41 59.92 -13.72 17.02
C ILE A 41 59.81 -14.30 18.45
N GLU A 42 58.90 -13.80 19.31
CA GLU A 42 58.75 -14.33 20.68
C GLU A 42 57.79 -15.53 20.80
N TRP A 43 56.89 -15.75 19.83
CA TRP A 43 55.93 -16.86 19.88
C TRP A 43 56.53 -18.23 19.50
N LEU A 44 57.66 -18.25 18.78
CA LEU A 44 58.29 -19.49 18.32
C LEU A 44 59.19 -20.16 19.38
N LYS A 45 59.56 -19.48 20.47
CA LYS A 45 60.39 -20.06 21.55
C LYS A 45 59.59 -20.75 22.66
N GLY A 46 58.28 -20.51 22.76
CA GLY A 46 57.43 -21.13 23.79
C GLY A 46 56.97 -22.56 23.47
N ALA A 47 56.75 -22.88 22.20
CA ALA A 47 56.16 -24.15 21.77
C ALA A 47 57.13 -25.35 21.83
N GLU A 48 58.45 -25.11 21.81
CA GLU A 48 59.46 -26.19 21.88
C GLU A 48 59.63 -26.77 23.30
N THR A 49 59.15 -26.10 24.34
CA THR A 49 59.37 -26.53 25.74
C THR A 49 58.31 -27.52 26.25
N ILE A 50 57.11 -27.56 25.65
CA ILE A 50 55.98 -28.37 26.14
C ILE A 50 55.99 -29.80 25.59
N LEU A 51 56.69 -30.06 24.48
CA LEU A 51 56.73 -31.38 23.83
C LEU A 51 57.79 -32.35 24.40
N HIS A 52 58.51 -31.98 25.45
CA HIS A 52 59.56 -32.83 26.03
C HIS A 52 59.11 -33.67 27.24
N HIS A 53 57.86 -33.58 27.70
CA HIS A 53 57.40 -34.29 28.91
C HIS A 53 56.06 -35.01 28.68
N ARG A 54 56.10 -36.16 28.00
CA ARG A 54 55.29 -37.38 28.27
C ARG A 54 55.52 -38.40 27.16
N LYS A 55 56.40 -39.38 27.45
CA LYS A 55 56.55 -40.60 26.66
C LYS A 55 55.41 -41.56 27.04
N THR A 56 54.49 -41.83 26.13
CA THR A 56 53.65 -43.04 26.18
C THR A 56 53.64 -43.66 24.79
N SER A 57 53.91 -44.97 24.75
CA SER A 57 54.21 -45.73 23.53
C SER A 57 52.95 -45.96 22.70
N ILE A 58 53.07 -45.77 21.37
CA ILE A 58 52.02 -46.01 20.36
C ILE A 58 51.45 -47.44 20.42
N LYS A 59 52.15 -48.40 21.04
CA LYS A 59 51.66 -49.78 21.22
C LYS A 59 50.54 -49.93 22.25
N ASP A 60 50.43 -49.04 23.23
CA ASP A 60 49.39 -49.14 24.27
C ASP A 60 48.04 -48.57 23.80
N ALA A 61 48.07 -47.61 22.87
CA ALA A 61 46.86 -47.07 22.24
C ALA A 61 46.16 -48.09 21.31
N LEU A 62 46.90 -49.05 20.75
CA LEU A 62 46.36 -50.05 19.83
C LEU A 62 45.67 -51.24 20.53
N LYS A 63 45.86 -51.43 21.84
CA LYS A 63 45.15 -52.46 22.62
C LYS A 63 43.76 -52.03 23.12
N LEU A 64 43.44 -50.74 23.08
CA LEU A 64 42.14 -50.19 23.52
C LEU A 64 41.06 -50.25 22.43
N VAL A 65 41.38 -50.68 21.20
CA VAL A 65 40.45 -50.67 20.06
C VAL A 65 39.81 -52.04 19.79
N SER A 66 40.17 -53.11 20.51
CA SER A 66 39.70 -54.48 20.19
C SER A 66 38.61 -55.07 21.11
N VAL A 67 37.92 -54.29 21.94
CA VAL A 67 36.81 -54.81 22.76
C VAL A 67 35.66 -53.80 22.79
N CYS A 68 34.83 -53.82 21.75
CA CYS A 68 33.46 -53.31 21.74
C CYS A 68 32.74 -53.90 20.50
N ASP A 69 32.21 -55.11 20.65
CA ASP A 69 31.16 -55.63 19.77
C ASP A 69 29.90 -54.78 19.97
N ILE A 70 29.62 -53.87 19.05
CA ILE A 70 28.32 -53.21 18.93
C ILE A 70 27.92 -53.32 17.45
N LYS A 71 26.81 -54.00 17.19
CA LYS A 71 26.21 -54.20 15.87
C LYS A 71 26.09 -52.86 15.13
N GLU A 72 26.69 -52.78 13.95
CA GLU A 72 26.61 -51.64 13.02
C GLU A 72 25.16 -51.35 12.59
N PRO A 73 24.72 -50.08 12.63
CA PRO A 73 23.95 -49.50 11.53
C PRO A 73 24.93 -48.84 10.56
N ARG A 74 24.72 -49.06 9.26
CA ARG A 74 25.53 -48.56 8.14
C ARG A 74 25.86 -47.06 8.29
N VAL A 75 27.09 -46.73 8.64
CA VAL A 75 27.63 -45.36 8.56
C VAL A 75 28.41 -45.25 7.25
N MET A 76 27.85 -44.56 6.25
CA MET A 76 28.61 -44.12 5.09
C MET A 76 29.65 -43.07 5.52
N ALA A 77 30.91 -43.29 5.14
CA ALA A 77 31.97 -42.30 5.33
C ALA A 77 31.70 -41.04 4.49
N LEU A 78 31.65 -39.86 5.14
CA LEU A 78 31.38 -38.57 4.50
C LEU A 78 32.66 -37.94 3.89
N PRO A 79 32.63 -37.40 2.65
CA PRO A 79 33.74 -36.65 2.06
C PRO A 79 33.83 -35.20 2.59
N ARG A 80 35.01 -34.59 2.39
CA ARG A 80 35.42 -33.26 2.91
C ARG A 80 34.55 -32.04 2.49
N ASP A 81 33.61 -32.20 1.57
CA ASP A 81 32.68 -31.14 1.13
C ASP A 81 31.19 -31.46 1.36
N GLY A 82 30.89 -32.35 2.32
CA GLY A 82 29.69 -32.24 3.15
C GLY A 82 28.30 -32.47 2.53
N VAL A 83 28.16 -32.87 1.27
CA VAL A 83 26.93 -33.47 0.75
C VAL A 83 27.33 -34.63 -0.18
N PRO A 84 26.94 -35.89 0.09
CA PRO A 84 27.00 -36.94 -0.92
C PRO A 84 26.21 -36.50 -2.16
N PRO A 85 26.50 -36.99 -3.37
CA PRO A 85 25.58 -36.81 -4.48
C PRO A 85 24.19 -37.27 -4.02
N LEU A 86 23.17 -36.40 -4.17
CA LEU A 86 21.79 -36.78 -3.89
C LEU A 86 21.47 -38.03 -4.70
N THR A 87 21.02 -39.07 -4.00
CA THR A 87 20.60 -40.31 -4.63
C THR A 87 19.24 -40.11 -5.28
N ASP A 88 18.88 -40.95 -6.26
CA ASP A 88 17.55 -40.89 -6.87
C ASP A 88 16.42 -41.03 -5.82
N ALA A 89 16.68 -41.74 -4.72
CA ALA A 89 15.76 -41.86 -3.59
C ALA A 89 15.58 -40.55 -2.79
N ASP A 90 16.61 -39.70 -2.71
CA ASP A 90 16.51 -38.37 -2.05
C ASP A 90 15.71 -37.38 -2.92
N ILE A 91 15.68 -37.61 -4.24
CA ILE A 91 14.89 -36.82 -5.20
C ILE A 91 13.41 -37.20 -5.12
N GLU A 92 13.12 -38.51 -4.98
CA GLU A 92 11.75 -39.05 -4.83
C GLU A 92 11.02 -38.52 -3.58
N GLU A 93 11.74 -38.20 -2.49
CA GLU A 93 11.14 -37.64 -1.26
C GLU A 93 10.34 -36.35 -1.53
N PHE A 94 10.83 -35.51 -2.43
CA PHE A 94 10.24 -34.21 -2.73
C PHE A 94 9.30 -34.22 -3.95
N ASP A 95 8.95 -35.39 -4.48
CA ASP A 95 8.07 -35.50 -5.66
C ASP A 95 6.71 -34.83 -5.45
N HIS A 96 6.23 -34.77 -4.21
CA HIS A 96 4.99 -34.09 -3.83
C HIS A 96 5.02 -32.57 -4.02
N LEU A 97 6.21 -31.95 -4.16
CA LEU A 97 6.40 -30.53 -4.46
C LEU A 97 6.68 -30.28 -5.96
N LYS A 98 6.77 -31.33 -6.78
CA LYS A 98 7.12 -31.20 -8.19
C LYS A 98 5.92 -30.68 -8.99
N ILE A 99 6.17 -29.69 -9.85
CA ILE A 99 5.18 -29.15 -10.79
C ILE A 99 5.70 -29.21 -12.22
N GLN A 100 4.78 -29.29 -13.18
CA GLN A 100 5.10 -29.34 -14.59
C GLN A 100 5.55 -27.98 -15.11
N MET A 101 6.52 -27.97 -16.01
CA MET A 101 7.07 -26.74 -16.57
C MET A 101 6.03 -25.99 -17.40
N GLU A 102 5.08 -26.71 -18.02
CA GLU A 102 3.98 -26.14 -18.78
C GLU A 102 3.12 -25.19 -17.92
N ASP A 103 2.88 -25.56 -16.66
CA ASP A 103 2.14 -24.72 -15.71
C ASP A 103 2.91 -23.44 -15.37
N ILE A 104 4.24 -23.55 -15.24
CA ILE A 104 5.14 -22.40 -15.00
C ILE A 104 5.17 -21.49 -16.22
N ILE A 105 5.31 -22.04 -17.42
CA ILE A 105 5.31 -21.29 -18.69
C ILE A 105 3.98 -20.56 -18.84
N SER A 106 2.86 -21.23 -18.57
CA SER A 106 1.52 -20.61 -18.61
C SER A 106 1.41 -19.47 -17.59
N ALA A 107 1.74 -19.72 -16.31
CA ALA A 107 1.65 -18.73 -15.23
C ALA A 107 2.55 -17.49 -15.48
N THR A 108 3.71 -17.69 -16.08
CA THR A 108 4.70 -16.64 -16.37
C THR A 108 4.55 -16.01 -17.76
N ASP A 109 3.57 -16.42 -18.56
CA ASP A 109 3.44 -16.01 -19.97
C ASP A 109 4.77 -16.22 -20.74
N ASN A 110 5.30 -17.44 -20.64
CA ASN A 110 6.60 -17.84 -21.18
C ASN A 110 7.76 -16.97 -20.69
N PHE A 111 7.88 -16.81 -19.37
CA PHE A 111 8.90 -15.97 -18.71
C PHE A 111 8.95 -14.53 -19.28
N ASN A 112 7.77 -13.94 -19.51
CA ASN A 112 7.64 -12.62 -20.09
C ASN A 112 8.47 -11.58 -19.29
N PRO A 113 9.33 -10.76 -19.93
CA PRO A 113 10.11 -9.73 -19.24
C PRO A 113 9.27 -8.74 -18.43
N THR A 114 8.00 -8.52 -18.78
CA THR A 114 7.08 -7.65 -18.02
C THR A 114 6.69 -8.24 -16.66
N LYS A 115 6.86 -9.55 -16.47
CA LYS A 115 6.64 -10.25 -15.20
C LYS A 115 7.93 -10.41 -14.37
N LEU A 116 9.07 -9.94 -14.86
CA LEU A 116 10.33 -9.96 -14.12
C LEU A 116 10.22 -9.03 -12.89
N ILE A 117 10.43 -9.58 -11.70
CA ILE A 117 10.39 -8.84 -10.43
C ILE A 117 11.76 -8.63 -9.80
N GLY A 118 12.76 -9.42 -10.21
CA GLY A 118 14.13 -9.28 -9.72
C GLY A 118 15.12 -10.11 -10.52
N ARG A 119 16.40 -9.80 -10.37
CA ARG A 119 17.50 -10.58 -10.96
C ARG A 119 18.64 -10.66 -9.96
N GLY A 120 18.77 -11.81 -9.30
CA GLY A 120 19.81 -12.07 -8.31
C GLY A 120 21.02 -12.78 -8.90
N GLY A 121 21.99 -13.14 -8.04
CA GLY A 121 23.17 -13.94 -8.43
C GLY A 121 22.82 -15.35 -8.93
N PHE A 122 21.63 -15.85 -8.57
CA PHE A 122 21.15 -17.18 -8.93
C PHE A 122 20.25 -17.22 -10.17
N GLY A 123 19.82 -16.07 -10.67
CA GLY A 123 18.97 -15.98 -11.87
C GLY A 123 17.83 -14.97 -11.76
N PRO A 124 17.03 -14.83 -12.84
CA PRO A 124 15.84 -14.00 -12.86
C PRO A 124 14.69 -14.59 -12.04
N VAL A 125 13.92 -13.71 -11.40
CA VAL A 125 12.71 -14.05 -10.66
C VAL A 125 11.51 -13.40 -11.34
N TYR A 126 10.47 -14.19 -11.60
CA TYR A 126 9.24 -13.75 -12.26
C TYR A 126 8.05 -13.89 -11.31
N LYS A 127 7.06 -13.01 -11.40
CA LYS A 127 5.75 -13.25 -10.77
C LYS A 127 4.82 -13.97 -11.76
N GLY A 128 3.86 -14.72 -11.25
CA GLY A 128 2.79 -15.28 -12.08
C GLY A 128 1.68 -15.87 -11.22
N GLU A 129 0.51 -16.04 -11.83
CA GLU A 129 -0.64 -16.66 -11.18
C GLU A 129 -0.64 -18.14 -11.50
N LEU A 130 -0.49 -18.97 -10.46
CA LEU A 130 -0.47 -20.42 -10.55
C LEU A 130 -1.82 -20.99 -10.11
N SER A 131 -2.43 -21.80 -10.96
CA SER A 131 -3.70 -22.48 -10.65
C SER A 131 -3.43 -23.68 -9.75
N LEU A 132 -3.55 -23.49 -8.44
CA LEU A 132 -3.46 -24.56 -7.45
C LEU A 132 -4.85 -25.17 -7.18
N LEU A 133 -4.89 -26.34 -6.53
CA LEU A 133 -6.15 -26.99 -6.11
C LEU A 133 -7.03 -26.09 -5.23
N THR A 134 -6.42 -25.13 -4.54
CA THR A 134 -7.07 -24.12 -3.69
C THR A 134 -7.54 -22.87 -4.45
N GLY A 135 -7.28 -22.80 -5.76
CA GLY A 135 -7.57 -21.66 -6.62
C GLY A 135 -6.32 -20.93 -7.14
N PRO A 136 -6.50 -19.90 -7.99
CA PRO A 136 -5.40 -19.13 -8.54
C PRO A 136 -4.65 -18.38 -7.43
N THR A 137 -3.33 -18.57 -7.38
CA THR A 137 -2.47 -17.97 -6.34
C THR A 137 -1.30 -17.26 -7.01
N MET A 138 -1.03 -16.02 -6.61
CA MET A 138 0.15 -15.29 -7.07
C MET A 138 1.40 -15.88 -6.41
N VAL A 139 2.40 -16.25 -7.21
CA VAL A 139 3.64 -16.88 -6.75
C VAL A 139 4.87 -16.26 -7.43
N ALA A 140 6.05 -16.50 -6.86
CA ALA A 140 7.34 -16.08 -7.41
C ALA A 140 8.10 -17.29 -7.98
N PHE A 141 8.54 -17.19 -9.23
CA PHE A 141 9.30 -18.20 -9.96
C PHE A 141 10.76 -17.77 -10.10
N LYS A 142 11.67 -18.36 -9.33
CA LYS A 142 13.12 -18.17 -9.44
C LYS A 142 13.67 -19.19 -10.44
N ARG A 143 13.96 -18.73 -11.65
CA ARG A 143 14.57 -19.55 -12.70
C ARG A 143 16.08 -19.48 -12.55
N LEU A 144 16.71 -20.62 -12.26
CA LEU A 144 18.15 -20.66 -12.07
C LEU A 144 18.88 -20.64 -13.41
N ASP A 145 20.02 -19.96 -13.48
CA ASP A 145 20.90 -19.97 -14.66
C ASP A 145 22.13 -20.85 -14.40
N PRO A 146 22.23 -22.05 -15.02
CA PRO A 146 23.35 -22.96 -14.83
C PRO A 146 24.71 -22.35 -15.20
N ARG A 147 24.74 -21.32 -16.07
CA ARG A 147 25.96 -20.67 -16.56
C ARG A 147 26.61 -19.76 -15.53
N LEU A 148 25.91 -19.47 -14.42
CA LEU A 148 26.42 -18.66 -13.32
C LEU A 148 27.21 -19.49 -12.28
N GLY A 149 27.46 -20.77 -12.55
CA GLY A 149 28.48 -21.57 -11.86
C GLY A 149 28.08 -22.19 -10.51
N GLN A 150 26.84 -22.01 -10.07
CA GLN A 150 26.33 -22.42 -8.74
C GLN A 150 24.84 -22.82 -8.83
N GLY A 151 24.50 -23.75 -9.72
CA GLY A 151 23.09 -24.07 -10.03
C GLY A 151 22.54 -25.25 -9.23
N ASN A 152 23.05 -26.46 -9.49
CA ASN A 152 22.40 -27.69 -9.01
C ASN A 152 22.55 -27.95 -7.51
N ILE A 153 23.72 -27.65 -6.91
CA ILE A 153 23.94 -27.90 -5.48
C ILE A 153 23.11 -26.91 -4.65
N GLU A 154 23.10 -25.64 -5.05
CA GLU A 154 22.37 -24.55 -4.43
C GLU A 154 20.86 -24.74 -4.56
N PHE A 155 20.39 -25.18 -5.73
CA PHE A 155 18.99 -25.55 -5.97
C PHE A 155 18.49 -26.59 -4.97
N TRP A 156 19.21 -27.72 -4.87
CA TRP A 156 18.79 -28.79 -3.97
C TRP A 156 18.96 -28.43 -2.50
N LYS A 157 19.99 -27.65 -2.14
CA LYS A 157 20.10 -27.09 -0.78
C LYS A 157 18.89 -26.24 -0.44
N GLU A 158 18.46 -25.38 -1.34
CA GLU A 158 17.31 -24.51 -1.09
C GLU A 158 16.02 -25.34 -0.94
N ILE A 159 15.82 -26.39 -1.74
CA ILE A 159 14.71 -27.35 -1.57
C ILE A 159 14.76 -28.05 -0.21
N LEU A 160 15.92 -28.61 0.15
CA LEU A 160 16.10 -29.32 1.42
C LEU A 160 15.80 -28.41 2.61
N MET A 161 16.40 -27.22 2.63
CA MET A 161 16.26 -26.28 3.76
C MET A 161 14.83 -25.78 3.91
N LEU A 162 14.16 -25.39 2.82
CA LEU A 162 12.81 -24.80 2.88
C LEU A 162 11.69 -25.83 2.96
N SER A 163 11.98 -27.10 2.66
CA SER A 163 11.07 -28.21 2.94
C SER A 163 10.99 -28.48 4.44
N ASP A 164 12.14 -28.51 5.12
CA ASP A 164 12.24 -28.83 6.55
C ASP A 164 11.98 -27.63 7.47
N CYS A 165 12.35 -26.41 7.06
CA CYS A 165 12.21 -25.20 7.86
C CYS A 165 10.91 -24.47 7.55
N LYS A 166 9.97 -24.43 8.50
CA LYS A 166 8.69 -23.70 8.38
C LYS A 166 8.55 -22.67 9.51
N HIS A 167 8.51 -21.40 9.14
CA HIS A 167 8.37 -20.27 10.08
C HIS A 167 7.70 -19.08 9.38
N GLU A 168 6.92 -18.29 10.11
CA GLU A 168 6.17 -17.16 9.53
C GLU A 168 7.07 -16.12 8.84
N ASN A 169 8.27 -15.88 9.39
CA ASN A 169 9.28 -14.98 8.84
C ASN A 169 10.30 -15.63 7.88
N LEU A 170 10.04 -16.84 7.41
CA LEU A 170 10.80 -17.47 6.32
C LEU A 170 9.94 -17.50 5.06
N VAL A 171 10.58 -17.36 3.90
CA VAL A 171 9.87 -17.57 2.63
C VAL A 171 9.49 -19.04 2.48
N SER A 172 8.26 -19.30 2.08
CA SER A 172 7.77 -20.65 1.86
C SER A 172 8.06 -21.10 0.44
N LEU A 173 8.80 -22.20 0.29
CA LEU A 173 8.85 -22.95 -0.95
C LEU A 173 7.53 -23.71 -1.13
N LEU A 174 6.89 -23.50 -2.28
CA LEU A 174 5.62 -24.13 -2.65
C LEU A 174 5.84 -25.31 -3.58
N HIS A 175 6.62 -25.11 -4.64
CA HIS A 175 6.89 -26.13 -5.66
C HIS A 175 8.29 -25.95 -6.25
N PHE A 176 8.73 -26.95 -7.02
CA PHE A 176 9.87 -26.82 -7.91
C PHE A 176 9.62 -27.55 -9.23
N SER A 177 10.40 -27.21 -10.26
CA SER A 177 10.36 -27.92 -11.55
C SER A 177 11.77 -28.17 -12.09
N ILE A 178 11.92 -29.33 -12.70
CA ILE A 178 13.15 -29.83 -13.31
C ILE A 178 12.78 -30.40 -14.67
N GLU A 179 13.22 -29.75 -15.75
CA GLU A 179 13.06 -30.24 -17.12
C GLU A 179 14.35 -29.99 -17.91
N GLY A 180 15.03 -31.06 -18.34
CA GLY A 180 16.34 -30.95 -18.98
C GLY A 180 17.37 -30.22 -18.09
N ASP A 181 17.86 -29.08 -18.56
CA ASP A 181 18.78 -28.19 -17.81
C ASP A 181 18.06 -27.06 -17.05
N GLU A 182 16.74 -26.92 -17.22
CA GLU A 182 15.95 -25.90 -16.53
C GLU A 182 15.67 -26.31 -15.09
N ARG A 183 15.86 -25.37 -14.18
CA ARG A 183 15.59 -25.52 -12.74
C ARG A 183 14.82 -24.29 -12.28
N VAL A 184 13.63 -24.49 -11.74
CA VAL A 184 12.77 -23.39 -11.27
C VAL A 184 12.27 -23.69 -9.86
N LEU A 185 12.46 -22.73 -8.95
CA LEU A 185 11.89 -22.76 -7.60
C LEU A 185 10.66 -21.83 -7.56
N VAL A 186 9.59 -22.28 -6.91
CA VAL A 186 8.31 -21.57 -6.82
C VAL A 186 8.03 -21.24 -5.35
N TYR A 187 7.92 -19.96 -5.03
CA TYR A 187 7.72 -19.46 -3.67
C TYR A 187 6.40 -18.73 -3.50
N GLU A 188 5.99 -18.53 -2.24
CA GLU A 188 5.00 -17.51 -1.90
C GLU A 188 5.44 -16.13 -2.43
N TYR A 189 4.48 -15.33 -2.89
CA TYR A 189 4.76 -14.00 -3.42
C TYR A 189 4.72 -12.93 -2.32
N ALA A 190 5.89 -12.41 -1.95
CA ALA A 190 6.03 -11.25 -1.09
C ALA A 190 5.80 -9.95 -1.88
N SER A 191 4.62 -9.35 -1.73
CA SER A 191 4.10 -8.34 -2.66
C SER A 191 4.81 -6.98 -2.63
N HIS A 192 5.48 -6.64 -1.52
CA HIS A 192 6.32 -5.45 -1.44
C HIS A 192 7.78 -5.72 -1.85
N GLY A 193 8.15 -6.94 -2.23
CA GLY A 193 9.52 -7.22 -2.68
C GLY A 193 10.56 -7.09 -1.55
N SER A 194 11.80 -6.74 -1.89
CA SER A 194 12.94 -6.74 -0.95
C SER A 194 13.14 -5.44 -0.17
N LEU A 195 13.64 -5.55 1.07
CA LEU A 195 13.85 -4.44 2.01
C LEU A 195 14.83 -3.39 1.51
N ASP A 196 15.84 -3.77 0.72
CA ASP A 196 16.84 -2.87 0.16
C ASP A 196 16.22 -1.73 -0.68
N HIS A 197 15.07 -1.96 -1.32
CA HIS A 197 14.34 -0.93 -2.07
C HIS A 197 13.73 0.17 -1.18
N TYR A 198 13.56 -0.08 0.12
CA TYR A 198 12.86 0.81 1.06
C TYR A 198 13.78 1.48 2.07
N LEU A 199 15.07 1.14 2.09
CA LEU A 199 16.00 1.67 3.10
C LEU A 199 15.99 3.20 3.13
N SER A 200 16.04 3.86 1.97
CA SER A 200 16.01 5.32 1.84
C SER A 200 14.62 5.94 1.85
N ASP A 201 13.55 5.14 1.91
CA ASP A 201 12.17 5.61 1.90
C ASP A 201 11.73 6.00 3.31
N SER A 202 11.48 7.29 3.54
CA SER A 202 11.04 7.82 4.83
C SER A 202 9.58 7.51 5.16
N SER A 203 8.80 6.98 4.20
CA SER A 203 7.45 6.48 4.45
C SER A 203 7.42 5.14 5.20
N LEU A 204 8.51 4.36 5.14
CA LEU A 204 8.70 3.19 6.00
C LEU A 204 9.09 3.68 7.41
N THR A 205 8.11 3.71 8.30
CA THR A 205 8.25 4.33 9.63
C THR A 205 9.27 3.60 10.50
N TRP A 206 9.78 4.27 11.54
CA TRP A 206 10.67 3.62 12.50
C TRP A 206 10.05 2.40 13.19
N GLU A 207 8.76 2.45 13.50
CA GLU A 207 8.02 1.32 14.09
C GLU A 207 7.98 0.12 13.13
N GLN A 208 7.69 0.35 11.84
CA GLN A 208 7.70 -0.71 10.83
C GLN A 208 9.11 -1.30 10.65
N ARG A 209 10.14 -0.46 10.65
CA ARG A 209 11.55 -0.89 10.59
C ARG A 209 11.91 -1.81 11.76
N LEU A 210 11.47 -1.48 12.98
CA LEU A 210 11.64 -2.32 14.16
C LEU A 210 10.93 -3.67 14.00
N HIS A 211 9.66 -3.68 13.57
CA HIS A 211 8.91 -4.93 13.33
C HIS A 211 9.59 -5.82 12.29
N ILE A 212 10.11 -5.25 11.20
CA ILE A 212 10.86 -5.98 10.18
C ILE A 212 12.11 -6.61 10.80
N CYS A 213 12.90 -5.83 11.57
CA CYS A 213 14.11 -6.34 12.22
C CYS A 213 13.78 -7.46 13.22
N ILE A 214 12.70 -7.32 14.00
CA ILE A 214 12.23 -8.35 14.94
C ILE A 214 11.86 -9.63 14.19
N GLY A 215 11.13 -9.53 13.08
CA GLY A 215 10.78 -10.70 12.25
C GLY A 215 12.00 -11.43 11.70
N VAL A 216 13.01 -10.70 11.21
CA VAL A 216 14.29 -11.28 10.78
C VAL A 216 14.98 -11.97 11.96
N ALA A 217 15.03 -11.33 13.13
CA ALA A 217 15.65 -11.90 14.31
C ALA A 217 14.96 -13.18 14.79
N HIS A 218 13.62 -13.26 14.73
CA HIS A 218 12.87 -14.48 15.00
C HIS A 218 13.21 -15.61 14.03
N SER A 219 13.33 -15.31 12.73
CA SER A 219 13.71 -16.32 11.74
C SER A 219 15.10 -16.90 11.99
N LEU A 220 16.09 -16.05 12.31
CA LEU A 220 17.44 -16.49 12.62
C LEU A 220 17.50 -17.27 13.93
N LYS A 221 16.78 -16.81 14.97
CA LYS A 221 16.60 -17.56 16.22
C LYS A 221 16.04 -18.96 15.95
N TYR A 222 15.04 -19.08 15.09
CA TYR A 222 14.46 -20.37 14.70
C TYR A 222 15.49 -21.27 14.00
N LEU A 223 16.22 -20.76 12.99
CA LEU A 223 17.24 -21.51 12.25
C LEU A 223 18.41 -21.96 13.15
N HIS A 224 18.73 -21.17 14.17
CA HIS A 224 19.84 -21.41 15.08
C HIS A 224 19.49 -22.32 16.28
N ASP A 225 18.22 -22.68 16.45
CA ASP A 225 17.71 -23.48 17.56
C ASP A 225 17.54 -24.96 17.15
N PRO A 226 18.47 -25.84 17.55
CA PRO A 226 18.42 -27.25 17.17
C PRO A 226 17.20 -27.99 17.72
N MET A 227 16.52 -27.46 18.76
CA MET A 227 15.31 -28.09 19.30
C MET A 227 14.11 -27.90 18.37
N LYS A 228 14.12 -26.84 17.54
CA LYS A 228 13.02 -26.51 16.63
C LYS A 228 13.22 -27.08 15.24
N THR A 229 14.45 -27.08 14.74
CA THR A 229 14.81 -27.53 13.39
C THR A 229 15.49 -28.89 13.38
N GLN A 230 15.66 -29.54 14.54
CA GLN A 230 16.43 -30.79 14.76
C GLN A 230 17.95 -30.68 14.45
N GLN A 231 18.37 -29.62 13.75
CA GLN A 231 19.72 -29.32 13.28
C GLN A 231 19.94 -27.80 13.29
N ILE A 232 21.18 -27.32 13.42
CA ILE A 232 21.45 -25.88 13.33
C ILE A 232 21.62 -25.51 11.85
N VAL A 233 20.83 -24.55 11.35
CA VAL A 233 20.94 -24.04 9.99
C VAL A 233 21.64 -22.69 10.00
N LEU A 234 22.76 -22.59 9.28
CA LEU A 234 23.50 -21.34 9.08
C LEU A 234 23.18 -20.77 7.71
N HIS A 235 22.65 -19.55 7.65
CA HIS A 235 22.14 -18.94 6.42
C HIS A 235 23.27 -18.47 5.48
N ARG A 236 24.33 -17.86 6.04
CA ARG A 236 25.55 -17.37 5.35
C ARG A 236 25.38 -16.23 4.36
N ASP A 237 24.17 -15.86 3.97
CA ASP A 237 23.91 -14.71 3.07
C ASP A 237 22.75 -13.81 3.51
N ILE A 238 22.73 -13.44 4.80
CA ILE A 238 21.79 -12.46 5.33
C ILE A 238 22.15 -11.06 4.83
N LYS A 239 21.21 -10.41 4.14
CA LYS A 239 21.32 -9.05 3.60
C LYS A 239 19.95 -8.46 3.33
N SER A 240 19.85 -7.14 3.20
CA SER A 240 18.58 -6.45 2.93
C SER A 240 17.89 -6.92 1.63
N ALA A 241 18.65 -7.28 0.60
CA ALA A 241 18.12 -7.85 -0.65
C ALA A 241 17.48 -9.25 -0.50
N ASN A 242 17.86 -10.01 0.54
CA ASN A 242 17.32 -11.35 0.83
C ASN A 242 16.22 -11.32 1.90
N ILE A 243 15.82 -10.13 2.37
CA ILE A 243 14.70 -9.92 3.29
C ILE A 243 13.53 -9.38 2.47
N LEU A 244 12.55 -10.23 2.19
CA LEU A 244 11.34 -9.87 1.45
C LEU A 244 10.26 -9.36 2.41
N LEU A 245 9.30 -8.59 1.87
CA LEU A 245 8.22 -7.95 2.61
C LEU A 245 6.87 -8.40 2.02
N ASP A 246 6.04 -9.04 2.85
CA ASP A 246 4.69 -9.46 2.46
C ASP A 246 3.71 -8.28 2.40
N GLU A 247 2.44 -8.53 2.05
CA GLU A 247 1.43 -7.46 1.92
C GLU A 247 1.22 -6.65 3.21
N GLN A 248 1.47 -7.26 4.37
CA GLN A 248 1.34 -6.67 5.69
C GLN A 248 2.66 -6.06 6.22
N TRP A 249 3.70 -5.99 5.38
CA TRP A 249 5.04 -5.49 5.73
C TRP A 249 5.80 -6.39 6.73
N ASN A 250 5.44 -7.67 6.86
CA ASN A 250 6.22 -8.60 7.65
C ASN A 250 7.44 -9.08 6.86
N ALA A 251 8.55 -9.29 7.58
CA ALA A 251 9.78 -9.80 7.00
C ALA A 251 9.69 -11.29 6.66
N LYS A 252 10.24 -11.66 5.51
CA LYS A 252 10.38 -13.03 4.98
C LYS A 252 11.82 -13.23 4.51
N VAL A 253 12.65 -13.93 5.30
CA VAL A 253 14.03 -14.25 4.92
C VAL A 253 14.03 -15.31 3.82
N SER A 254 14.81 -15.08 2.76
CA SER A 254 14.90 -15.90 1.57
C SER A 254 16.34 -16.20 1.16
N ASP A 255 16.50 -17.04 0.12
CA ASP A 255 17.78 -17.39 -0.52
C ASP A 255 18.70 -18.31 0.30
N PHE A 256 18.27 -19.57 0.44
CA PHE A 256 18.97 -20.60 1.21
C PHE A 256 20.04 -21.38 0.41
N GLY A 257 20.33 -20.98 -0.83
CA GLY A 257 21.26 -21.70 -1.71
C GLY A 257 22.68 -21.84 -1.12
N LEU A 258 23.12 -20.87 -0.32
CA LEU A 258 24.43 -20.89 0.34
C LEU A 258 24.42 -21.50 1.75
N SER A 259 23.24 -21.83 2.28
CA SER A 259 23.05 -22.30 3.65
C SER A 259 23.79 -23.59 3.94
N LYS A 260 24.08 -23.83 5.23
CA LYS A 260 24.77 -25.03 5.69
C LYS A 260 24.12 -25.60 6.95
N ILE A 261 23.83 -26.90 6.92
CA ILE A 261 23.40 -27.66 8.10
C ILE A 261 24.60 -27.98 8.98
N TRP A 262 24.38 -27.84 10.27
CA TRP A 262 25.29 -28.25 11.31
C TRP A 262 24.60 -29.26 12.24
N PRO A 263 25.11 -30.51 12.28
CA PRO A 263 24.61 -31.52 13.21
C PRO A 263 24.71 -31.09 14.68
N SER A 264 23.58 -31.16 15.39
CA SER A 264 23.44 -30.76 16.80
C SER A 264 24.25 -31.60 17.79
N ASN A 265 24.79 -32.74 17.35
CA ASN A 265 25.58 -33.67 18.17
C ASN A 265 27.09 -33.38 18.20
N GLN A 266 27.58 -32.32 17.54
CA GLN A 266 29.00 -31.96 17.56
C GLN A 266 29.36 -31.05 18.75
N THR A 267 30.50 -31.34 19.39
CA THR A 267 30.99 -30.60 20.56
C THR A 267 31.70 -29.28 20.25
N ARG A 268 32.08 -29.04 18.99
CA ARG A 268 32.74 -27.80 18.58
C ARG A 268 31.73 -26.66 18.53
N SER A 269 32.19 -25.43 18.73
CA SER A 269 31.39 -24.20 18.59
C SER A 269 31.54 -23.52 17.22
N TYR A 270 32.14 -24.22 16.23
CA TYR A 270 32.26 -23.73 14.85
C TYR A 270 32.55 -24.86 13.86
N LEU A 271 32.27 -24.59 12.58
CA LEU A 271 32.61 -25.42 11.44
C LEU A 271 33.72 -24.78 10.60
N PHE A 272 34.52 -25.61 9.93
CA PHE A 272 35.37 -25.14 8.84
C PHE A 272 34.59 -25.17 7.54
N SER A 273 34.59 -24.05 6.81
CA SER A 273 33.94 -23.96 5.49
C SER A 273 34.65 -22.92 4.62
N HIS A 274 34.68 -23.14 3.31
CA HIS A 274 35.12 -22.13 2.36
C HIS A 274 34.27 -20.86 2.52
N PRO A 275 34.88 -19.66 2.65
CA PRO A 275 34.16 -18.39 2.71
C PRO A 275 33.28 -18.15 1.49
N VAL A 276 31.99 -17.94 1.72
CA VAL A 276 31.01 -17.50 0.70
C VAL A 276 30.09 -16.47 1.35
N GLY A 277 29.38 -15.69 0.53
CA GLY A 277 28.45 -14.66 0.98
C GLY A 277 28.71 -13.32 0.31
N THR A 278 27.84 -12.35 0.56
CA THR A 278 27.91 -11.04 -0.07
C THR A 278 28.94 -10.13 0.59
N GLN A 279 29.78 -9.45 -0.22
CA GLN A 279 30.78 -8.50 0.27
C GLN A 279 30.12 -7.35 1.06
N GLY A 280 30.67 -7.03 2.23
CA GLY A 280 30.11 -6.04 3.17
C GLY A 280 29.30 -6.67 4.31
N TYR A 281 28.59 -7.78 4.04
CA TYR A 281 27.82 -8.53 5.03
C TYR A 281 28.60 -9.68 5.65
N CYS A 282 29.48 -10.32 4.85
CA CYS A 282 30.27 -11.47 5.30
C CYS A 282 31.09 -11.14 6.56
N ASP A 283 30.99 -12.00 7.57
CA ASP A 283 31.75 -11.93 8.81
C ASP A 283 33.26 -11.93 8.51
N PRO A 284 34.01 -10.89 8.89
CA PRO A 284 35.44 -10.79 8.58
C PRO A 284 36.24 -11.95 9.16
N LEU A 285 35.88 -12.45 10.35
CA LEU A 285 36.56 -13.60 10.94
C LEU A 285 36.35 -14.87 10.09
N TYR A 286 35.12 -15.09 9.63
CA TYR A 286 34.79 -16.19 8.73
C TYR A 286 35.53 -16.03 7.39
N GLY A 287 35.54 -14.83 6.82
CA GLY A 287 36.25 -14.50 5.59
C GLY A 287 37.75 -14.81 5.66
N GLU A 288 38.38 -14.52 6.79
CA GLU A 288 39.82 -14.72 7.00
C GLU A 288 40.20 -16.14 7.39
N THR A 289 39.40 -16.80 8.24
CA THR A 289 39.77 -18.08 8.89
C THR A 289 39.03 -19.29 8.34
N GLY A 290 37.90 -19.08 7.65
CA GLY A 290 36.95 -20.13 7.30
C GLY A 290 36.15 -20.68 8.49
N PHE A 291 36.27 -20.08 9.69
CA PHE A 291 35.45 -20.44 10.84
C PHE A 291 34.04 -19.91 10.67
N LEU A 292 33.12 -20.82 10.38
CA LEU A 292 31.72 -20.55 10.24
C LEU A 292 30.98 -20.93 11.53
N SER A 293 30.18 -20.01 12.06
CA SER A 293 29.33 -20.28 13.22
C SER A 293 28.02 -19.47 13.17
N LYS A 294 27.14 -19.66 14.16
CA LYS A 294 25.89 -18.89 14.29
C LYS A 294 26.15 -17.38 14.35
N GLU A 295 27.24 -17.01 15.00
CA GLU A 295 27.69 -15.65 15.19
C GLU A 295 28.11 -14.97 13.86
N SER A 296 28.38 -15.76 12.80
CA SER A 296 28.61 -15.23 11.46
C SER A 296 27.32 -14.69 10.81
N ASP A 297 26.17 -15.33 11.05
CA ASP A 297 24.87 -14.78 10.64
C ASP A 297 24.49 -13.56 11.50
N VAL A 298 24.83 -13.57 12.80
CA VAL A 298 24.64 -12.42 13.69
C VAL A 298 25.38 -11.19 13.18
N TYR A 299 26.63 -11.34 12.73
CA TYR A 299 27.38 -10.23 12.14
C TYR A 299 26.67 -9.68 10.89
N SER A 300 26.26 -10.55 9.97
CA SER A 300 25.52 -10.17 8.77
C SER A 300 24.23 -9.43 9.11
N PHE A 301 23.50 -9.87 10.14
CA PHE A 301 22.30 -9.19 10.63
C PHE A 301 22.61 -7.82 11.26
N GLY A 302 23.73 -7.70 12.00
CA GLY A 302 24.22 -6.41 12.50
C GLY A 302 24.43 -5.37 11.38
N VAL A 303 24.90 -5.81 10.22
CA VAL A 303 25.02 -4.93 9.03
C VAL A 303 23.64 -4.46 8.56
N VAL A 304 22.65 -5.36 8.49
CA VAL A 304 21.27 -5.02 8.12
C VAL A 304 20.64 -4.03 9.12
N LEU A 305 20.87 -4.21 10.43
CA LEU A 305 20.38 -3.26 11.45
C LEU A 305 20.88 -1.84 11.18
N PHE A 306 22.17 -1.68 10.83
CA PHE A 306 22.70 -0.37 10.47
C PHE A 306 22.22 0.14 9.11
N GLU A 307 21.95 -0.73 8.13
CA GLU A 307 21.30 -0.33 6.88
C GLU A 307 19.92 0.28 7.14
N VAL A 308 19.13 -0.38 7.99
CA VAL A 308 17.78 0.06 8.39
C VAL A 308 17.83 1.39 9.15
N LEU A 309 18.81 1.57 10.04
CA LEU A 309 19.00 2.80 10.81
C LEU A 309 19.50 3.98 9.95
N CYS A 310 20.48 3.73 9.08
CA CYS A 310 21.10 4.77 8.25
C CYS A 310 20.31 5.07 6.98
N GLY A 311 19.33 4.23 6.64
CA GLY A 311 18.53 4.32 5.43
C GLY A 311 19.33 4.19 4.13
N ARG A 312 20.41 3.38 4.15
CA ARG A 312 21.28 3.17 2.99
C ARG A 312 22.03 1.85 3.09
N LEU A 313 22.40 1.29 1.94
CA LEU A 313 23.21 0.08 1.85
C LEU A 313 24.60 0.23 2.49
N CYS A 314 25.17 -0.89 2.93
CA CYS A 314 26.49 -0.98 3.56
C CYS A 314 27.66 -0.78 2.60
N TYR A 315 27.40 -0.60 1.31
CA TYR A 315 28.39 -0.27 0.30
C TYR A 315 27.91 0.86 -0.61
N LYS A 316 28.86 1.56 -1.22
CA LYS A 316 28.56 2.59 -2.24
C LYS A 316 28.85 2.02 -3.62
N HIS A 317 27.94 2.19 -4.59
CA HIS A 317 28.25 1.95 -5.99
C HIS A 317 28.82 3.21 -6.64
N ARG A 318 29.90 3.05 -7.40
CA ARG A 318 30.40 4.05 -8.36
C ARG A 318 30.71 3.32 -9.67
N ASN A 319 30.09 3.74 -10.77
CA ASN A 319 30.25 3.12 -12.09
C ASN A 319 29.99 1.59 -12.10
N GLY A 320 28.99 1.14 -11.33
CA GLY A 320 28.65 -0.29 -11.23
C GLY A 320 29.60 -1.14 -10.36
N GLN A 321 30.62 -0.54 -9.73
CA GLN A 321 31.55 -1.23 -8.82
C GLN A 321 31.37 -0.75 -7.37
N ILE A 322 31.67 -1.63 -6.42
CA ILE A 322 31.67 -1.31 -4.99
C ILE A 322 32.86 -0.40 -4.69
N ASN A 323 32.58 0.82 -4.23
CA ASN A 323 33.53 1.91 -3.98
C ASN A 323 33.75 2.16 -2.48
N GLY A 324 33.66 1.11 -1.66
CA GLY A 324 33.90 1.16 -0.21
C GLY A 324 32.77 0.56 0.62
N ILE A 325 33.13 0.00 1.77
CA ILE A 325 32.25 -0.62 2.77
C ILE A 325 32.08 0.35 3.94
N LEU A 326 30.83 0.66 4.31
CA LEU A 326 30.47 1.66 5.33
C LEU A 326 30.44 1.11 6.75
N VAL A 327 30.52 -0.22 6.93
CA VAL A 327 30.42 -0.86 8.25
C VAL A 327 31.45 -0.31 9.24
N HIS A 328 32.68 -0.05 8.79
CA HIS A 328 33.71 0.56 9.64
C HIS A 328 33.35 2.00 10.04
N ASP A 329 32.81 2.79 9.12
CA ASP A 329 32.38 4.17 9.40
C ASP A 329 31.20 4.19 10.39
N TRP A 330 30.25 3.26 10.26
CA TRP A 330 29.13 3.12 11.20
C TRP A 330 29.58 2.78 12.61
N LYS A 331 30.49 1.80 12.76
CA LYS A 331 31.10 1.46 14.04
C LYS A 331 31.82 2.68 14.62
N ARG A 332 32.62 3.41 13.83
CA ARG A 332 33.29 4.63 14.30
C ARG A 332 32.28 5.66 14.80
N CYS A 333 31.24 5.96 14.03
CA CYS A 333 30.20 6.93 14.41
C CYS A 333 29.46 6.52 15.69
N TYR A 334 29.21 5.22 15.92
CA TYR A 334 28.65 4.74 17.19
C TYR A 334 29.57 5.06 18.37
N HIS A 335 30.86 4.69 18.29
CA HIS A 335 31.82 4.89 19.37
C HIS A 335 32.13 6.38 19.64
N GLU A 336 32.09 7.21 18.59
CA GLU A 336 32.25 8.67 18.69
C GLU A 336 30.97 9.40 19.12
N LYS A 337 29.85 8.69 19.35
CA LYS A 337 28.53 9.27 19.67
C LYS A 337 28.02 10.23 18.58
N LYS A 338 28.31 9.92 17.31
CA LYS A 338 27.93 10.66 16.10
C LYS A 338 26.94 9.89 15.23
N LEU A 339 26.04 9.13 15.86
CA LEU A 339 24.98 8.41 15.12
C LEU A 339 24.08 9.37 14.35
N ASP A 340 23.84 10.56 14.90
CA ASP A 340 23.08 11.64 14.29
C ASP A 340 23.56 12.05 12.89
N ASP A 341 24.86 11.85 12.59
CA ASP A 341 25.47 12.19 11.30
C ASP A 341 25.19 11.14 10.20
N ILE A 342 24.76 9.93 10.60
CA ILE A 342 24.58 8.80 9.69
C ILE A 342 23.13 8.33 9.57
N ILE A 343 22.26 8.70 10.51
CA ILE A 343 20.82 8.41 10.46
C ILE A 343 20.16 9.19 9.33
N LEU A 344 19.20 8.57 8.64
CA LEU A 344 18.39 9.22 7.63
C LEU A 344 17.64 10.42 8.24
N LYS A 345 17.80 11.61 7.66
CA LYS A 345 17.30 12.87 8.23
C LYS A 345 15.82 12.82 8.63
N ASP A 346 14.96 12.34 7.73
CA ASP A 346 13.51 12.25 7.96
C ASP A 346 13.12 11.13 8.95
N LEU A 347 14.00 10.13 9.13
CA LEU A 347 13.80 9.08 10.11
C LEU A 347 14.16 9.58 11.51
N LYS A 348 15.19 10.42 11.63
CA LYS A 348 15.69 10.96 12.91
C LYS A 348 14.59 11.58 13.76
N GLU A 349 13.67 12.33 13.15
CA GLU A 349 12.57 12.99 13.87
C GLU A 349 11.50 12.01 14.40
N GLN A 350 11.47 10.79 13.88
CA GLN A 350 10.53 9.74 14.29
C GLN A 350 11.04 8.90 15.46
N ILE A 351 12.36 8.81 15.65
CA ILE A 351 12.97 7.85 16.57
C ILE A 351 12.96 8.40 18.01
N ASN A 352 12.41 7.62 18.94
CA ASN A 352 12.55 7.87 20.36
C ASN A 352 14.03 7.69 20.79
N PRO A 353 14.63 8.63 21.56
CA PRO A 353 16.03 8.52 21.97
C PRO A 353 16.42 7.22 22.69
N ASP A 354 15.56 6.68 23.57
CA ASP A 354 15.83 5.42 24.27
C ASP A 354 15.79 4.25 23.28
N SER A 355 14.80 4.24 22.39
CA SER A 355 14.70 3.25 21.30
C SER A 355 15.95 3.27 20.42
N LEU A 356 16.45 4.47 20.06
CA LEU A 356 17.68 4.64 19.29
C LEU A 356 18.90 4.05 20.02
N ILE A 357 19.03 4.34 21.31
CA ILE A 357 20.16 3.85 22.12
C ILE A 357 20.14 2.32 22.17
N THR A 358 18.99 1.72 22.47
CA THR A 358 18.85 0.27 22.54
C THR A 358 19.14 -0.38 21.19
N PHE A 359 18.50 0.10 20.11
CA PHE A 359 18.65 -0.44 18.76
C PHE A 359 20.10 -0.33 18.23
N SER A 360 20.72 0.84 18.38
CA SER A 360 22.10 1.05 17.90
C SER A 360 23.12 0.27 18.74
N THR A 361 22.86 0.07 20.03
CA THR A 361 23.71 -0.72 20.92
C THR A 361 23.71 -2.19 20.52
N ILE A 362 22.53 -2.81 20.36
CA ILE A 362 22.45 -4.21 19.95
C ILE A 362 23.03 -4.41 18.54
N GLY A 363 22.79 -3.47 17.62
CA GLY A 363 23.40 -3.48 16.29
C GLY A 363 24.93 -3.42 16.33
N ASN A 364 25.53 -2.56 17.17
CA ASN A 364 26.99 -2.47 17.29
C ASN A 364 27.59 -3.72 17.96
N GLN A 365 26.90 -4.32 18.93
CA GLN A 365 27.33 -5.57 19.56
C GLN A 365 27.35 -6.74 18.55
N CYS A 366 26.38 -6.80 17.64
CA CYS A 366 26.38 -7.80 16.55
C CYS A 366 27.62 -7.69 15.65
N LEU A 367 28.15 -6.47 15.46
CA LEU A 367 29.32 -6.17 14.64
C LEU A 367 30.67 -6.33 15.37
N ASN A 368 30.70 -6.98 16.55
CA ASN A 368 31.94 -7.19 17.29
C ASN A 368 32.94 -8.06 16.49
N GLY A 369 34.22 -7.73 16.60
CA GLY A 369 35.30 -8.49 15.97
C GLY A 369 35.53 -9.85 16.63
N ASP A 370 35.33 -9.95 17.96
CA ASP A 370 35.32 -11.24 18.65
C ASP A 370 33.92 -11.82 18.60
N ARG A 371 33.77 -12.99 17.97
CA ARG A 371 32.49 -13.70 17.87
C ARG A 371 31.88 -14.03 19.23
N ARG A 372 32.68 -14.21 20.29
CA ARG A 372 32.20 -14.59 21.62
C ARG A 372 31.51 -13.43 22.34
N GLU A 373 31.81 -12.21 21.92
CA GLU A 373 31.22 -10.98 22.45
C GLU A 373 29.99 -10.54 21.63
N ARG A 374 29.63 -11.30 20.58
CA ARG A 374 28.39 -11.06 19.84
C ARG A 374 27.22 -11.66 20.61
N PRO A 375 26.08 -10.97 20.65
CA PRO A 375 24.90 -11.44 21.37
C PRO A 375 24.28 -12.64 20.67
N THR A 376 23.54 -13.43 21.44
CA THR A 376 22.69 -14.50 20.90
C THR A 376 21.46 -13.92 20.22
N MET A 377 20.83 -14.68 19.30
CA MET A 377 19.58 -14.24 18.68
C MET A 377 18.44 -14.04 19.69
N ASP A 378 18.45 -14.76 20.82
CA ASP A 378 17.51 -14.55 21.92
C ASP A 378 17.64 -13.15 22.56
N GLU A 379 18.87 -12.74 22.86
CA GLU A 379 19.16 -11.42 23.40
C GLU A 379 18.82 -10.34 22.37
N ILE A 380 19.15 -10.56 21.09
CA ILE A 380 18.84 -9.61 20.02
C ILE A 380 17.33 -9.39 19.89
N VAL A 381 16.53 -10.46 19.84
CA VAL A 381 15.05 -10.35 19.80
C VAL A 381 14.55 -9.53 20.99
N LYS A 382 14.99 -9.87 22.20
CA LYS A 382 14.56 -9.18 23.42
C LYS A 382 14.90 -7.68 23.39
N GLU A 383 16.12 -7.32 23.01
CA GLU A 383 16.53 -5.91 22.96
C GLU A 383 15.80 -5.13 21.85
N LEU A 384 15.50 -5.77 20.70
CA LEU A 384 14.69 -5.14 19.66
C LEU A 384 13.23 -4.96 20.09
N GLU A 385 12.64 -5.91 20.82
CA GLU A 385 11.32 -5.77 21.45
C GLU A 385 11.31 -4.62 22.47
N VAL A 386 12.34 -4.51 23.31
CA VAL A 386 12.51 -3.37 24.24
C VAL A 386 12.62 -2.05 23.48
N ALA A 387 13.37 -2.00 22.37
CA ALA A 387 13.45 -0.79 21.56
C ALA A 387 12.09 -0.40 20.95
N LEU A 388 11.26 -1.38 20.57
CA LEU A 388 9.88 -1.18 20.12
C LEU A 388 8.96 -0.71 21.25
N GLU A 389 9.09 -1.28 22.44
CA GLU A 389 8.35 -0.82 23.61
C GLU A 389 8.71 0.63 23.96
N GLN A 390 9.99 0.98 24.00
CA GLN A 390 10.48 2.35 24.25
C GLN A 390 9.95 3.34 23.21
N GLN A 391 9.91 2.94 21.93
CA GLN A 391 9.29 3.72 20.87
C GLN A 391 7.81 4.00 21.16
N ASN A 392 7.11 3.03 21.75
CA ASN A 392 5.69 3.11 22.11
C ASN A 392 5.42 3.77 23.48
N ILE A 393 6.40 3.86 24.39
CA ILE A 393 6.21 4.41 25.75
C ILE A 393 6.01 5.93 25.75
N ALA A 394 6.69 6.68 24.86
CA ALA A 394 6.43 8.12 24.71
C ALA A 394 4.99 8.41 24.25
N TYR A 395 4.40 7.47 23.52
CA TYR A 395 3.03 7.51 23.05
C TYR A 395 2.03 7.14 24.19
N ASN A 396 2.35 6.14 25.01
CA ASN A 396 1.51 5.71 26.14
C ASN A 396 1.40 6.74 27.28
N ARG A 397 2.44 7.55 27.53
CA ARG A 397 2.38 8.64 28.51
C ARG A 397 1.32 9.68 28.15
N ASN A 398 1.18 10.03 26.86
CA ASN A 398 0.17 10.99 26.40
C ASN A 398 -1.27 10.47 26.59
N LEU A 399 -1.52 9.18 26.35
CA LEU A 399 -2.86 8.59 26.57
C LEU A 399 -3.23 8.56 28.06
N VAL A 400 -2.27 8.25 28.93
CA VAL A 400 -2.48 8.30 30.38
C VAL A 400 -2.74 9.72 30.85
N GLU A 401 -2.02 10.72 30.33
CA GLU A 401 -2.30 12.14 30.61
C GLU A 401 -3.70 12.55 30.16
N ILE A 402 -4.10 12.20 28.93
CA ILE A 402 -5.45 12.43 28.41
C ILE A 402 -6.51 11.77 29.30
N SER A 403 -6.25 10.56 29.80
CA SER A 403 -7.18 9.84 30.68
C SER A 403 -7.44 10.57 32.01
N LYS A 404 -6.44 11.30 32.53
CA LYS A 404 -6.55 12.11 33.75
C LYS A 404 -7.36 13.39 33.54
N LEU A 405 -7.46 13.87 32.30
CA LEU A 405 -8.25 15.04 31.93
C LEU A 405 -9.73 14.73 31.70
N ALA A 406 -10.11 13.46 31.72
CA ALA A 406 -11.48 13.02 31.47
C ALA A 406 -12.44 13.49 32.57
N VAL A 407 -13.66 13.84 32.15
CA VAL A 407 -14.76 14.23 33.02
C VAL A 407 -15.99 13.37 32.71
N PRO A 408 -16.39 12.43 33.59
CA PRO A 408 -15.73 12.06 34.85
C PRO A 408 -14.38 11.35 34.61
N PRO A 409 -13.50 11.27 35.62
CA PRO A 409 -12.22 10.56 35.51
C PRO A 409 -12.42 9.11 35.06
N LEU A 410 -11.58 8.63 34.16
CA LEU A 410 -11.64 7.25 33.68
C LEU A 410 -11.01 6.31 34.69
N SER A 411 -11.71 5.23 35.00
CA SER A 411 -11.16 4.07 35.71
C SER A 411 -10.94 2.94 34.72
N TYR A 412 -9.74 2.38 34.69
CA TYR A 412 -9.37 1.25 33.82
C TYR A 412 -8.38 0.35 34.56
N ARG A 413 -8.35 -0.94 34.19
CA ARG A 413 -7.54 -2.00 34.82
C ARG A 413 -6.40 -2.48 33.92
N SER A 414 -6.46 -2.17 32.63
CA SER A 414 -5.41 -2.49 31.65
C SER A 414 -5.24 -1.41 30.60
N HIS A 415 -4.13 -1.47 29.85
CA HIS A 415 -3.87 -0.55 28.76
C HIS A 415 -4.85 -0.72 27.59
N ASP A 416 -5.23 -1.97 27.27
CA ASP A 416 -6.22 -2.25 26.22
C ASP A 416 -7.60 -1.71 26.57
N GLU A 417 -7.98 -1.76 27.86
CA GLU A 417 -9.21 -1.15 28.34
C GLU A 417 -9.16 0.38 28.19
N LEU A 418 -8.03 1.01 28.49
CA LEU A 418 -7.83 2.44 28.26
C LEU A 418 -7.97 2.82 26.78
N ILE A 419 -7.33 2.08 25.87
CA ILE A 419 -7.45 2.30 24.42
C ILE A 419 -8.90 2.16 23.98
N LEU A 420 -9.60 1.13 24.45
CA LEU A 420 -11.00 0.91 24.12
C LEU A 420 -11.90 2.06 24.61
N LEU A 421 -11.66 2.56 25.83
CA LEU A 421 -12.40 3.71 26.38
C LEU A 421 -12.13 4.99 25.58
N LEU A 422 -10.86 5.27 25.27
CA LEU A 422 -10.48 6.45 24.48
C LEU A 422 -10.99 6.36 23.03
N SER A 423 -11.08 5.17 22.44
CA SER A 423 -11.63 5.01 21.07
C SER A 423 -13.13 5.31 20.97
N LYS A 424 -13.87 5.09 22.06
CA LYS A 424 -15.29 5.49 22.18
C LYS A 424 -15.46 7.01 22.36
N GLY A 425 -14.41 7.65 22.86
CA GLY A 425 -14.29 9.08 23.06
C GLY A 425 -14.77 9.54 24.44
N ILE A 426 -14.15 10.62 24.91
CA ILE A 426 -14.24 11.12 26.27
C ILE A 426 -14.44 12.64 26.27
N LEU A 427 -15.07 13.17 27.30
CA LEU A 427 -15.16 14.60 27.52
C LEU A 427 -14.02 15.07 28.40
N VAL A 428 -13.40 16.18 28.03
CA VAL A 428 -12.32 16.84 28.79
C VAL A 428 -12.62 18.33 28.92
N ASP A 429 -11.78 19.06 29.68
CA ASP A 429 -11.88 20.51 29.84
C ASP A 429 -13.30 20.94 30.29
N GLN A 430 -13.77 20.35 31.38
CA GLN A 430 -15.11 20.58 31.94
C GLN A 430 -16.27 20.31 30.95
N GLY A 431 -16.05 19.42 29.97
CA GLY A 431 -17.03 19.06 28.95
C GLY A 431 -17.08 20.02 27.76
N LYS A 432 -16.10 20.91 27.61
CA LYS A 432 -15.98 21.81 26.45
C LYS A 432 -15.38 21.13 25.23
N ARG A 433 -14.60 20.06 25.44
CA ARG A 433 -13.87 19.34 24.41
C ARG A 433 -14.20 17.85 24.48
N TRP A 434 -14.25 17.21 23.32
CA TRP A 434 -14.40 15.77 23.19
C TRP A 434 -13.18 15.22 22.47
N LEU A 435 -12.53 14.22 23.05
CA LEU A 435 -11.35 13.56 22.48
C LEU A 435 -11.67 12.11 22.17
N SER A 436 -11.19 11.58 21.05
CA SER A 436 -11.17 10.14 20.81
C SER A 436 -9.89 9.72 20.10
N ILE A 437 -9.55 8.43 20.11
CA ILE A 437 -8.44 7.91 19.31
C ILE A 437 -8.94 7.01 18.18
N ASN A 438 -8.29 7.06 17.01
CA ASN A 438 -8.57 6.11 15.94
C ASN A 438 -7.78 4.80 16.08
N LYS A 439 -7.93 3.92 15.08
CA LYS A 439 -7.21 2.64 14.98
C LYS A 439 -5.69 2.80 14.96
N ASN A 440 -5.19 3.91 14.38
CA ASN A 440 -3.77 4.29 14.38
C ASN A 440 -3.37 5.05 15.65
N LYS A 441 -4.26 5.03 16.66
CA LYS A 441 -4.11 5.66 17.95
C LYS A 441 -3.82 7.19 17.85
N LYS A 442 -4.25 7.87 16.79
CA LYS A 442 -4.13 9.33 16.65
C LYS A 442 -5.34 10.02 17.26
N VAL A 443 -5.11 11.18 17.88
CA VAL A 443 -6.14 11.93 18.62
C VAL A 443 -7.03 12.70 17.64
N HIS A 444 -8.33 12.46 17.76
CA HIS A 444 -9.41 13.29 17.26
C HIS A 444 -9.78 14.27 18.34
N GLU A 445 -9.86 15.55 18.00
CA GLU A 445 -10.29 16.59 18.91
C GLU A 445 -11.53 17.27 18.37
N MET A 446 -12.56 17.44 19.19
CA MET A 446 -13.75 18.21 18.87
C MET A 446 -13.97 19.27 19.93
N ILE A 447 -14.11 20.53 19.49
CA ILE A 447 -14.36 21.69 20.35
C ILE A 447 -15.82 22.06 20.24
N SER A 448 -16.51 22.17 21.38
CA SER A 448 -17.94 22.46 21.43
C SER A 448 -18.27 23.84 20.85
N ALA A 449 -19.45 23.94 20.23
CA ALA A 449 -19.96 25.22 19.72
C ALA A 449 -20.08 26.29 20.83
N ALA A 450 -20.22 25.88 22.09
CA ALA A 450 -20.26 26.77 23.24
C ALA A 450 -18.98 27.53 23.48
N GLU A 451 -17.85 26.88 23.18
CA GLU A 451 -16.54 27.48 23.36
C GLU A 451 -16.17 28.33 22.13
N CYS A 452 -16.50 27.83 20.94
CA CYS A 452 -15.93 28.38 19.71
C CYS A 452 -16.82 29.35 18.92
N VAL A 453 -18.15 29.32 19.06
CA VAL A 453 -19.04 30.20 18.28
C VAL A 453 -19.21 31.56 18.96
N LYS A 454 -18.98 32.66 18.23
CA LYS A 454 -19.17 34.04 18.69
C LYS A 454 -20.38 34.71 18.00
N GLY A 455 -21.17 35.52 18.73
CA GLY A 455 -22.27 36.35 18.18
C GLY A 455 -23.63 36.23 18.91
N PHE A 456 -24.72 36.73 18.29
CA PHE A 456 -26.10 36.55 18.79
C PHE A 456 -26.57 35.10 18.57
N VAL A 457 -26.44 34.26 19.60
CA VAL A 457 -26.76 32.83 19.51
C VAL A 457 -27.60 32.38 20.70
N PHE A 458 -28.61 31.55 20.45
CA PHE A 458 -29.42 30.95 21.50
C PHE A 458 -28.88 29.56 21.85
N GLN A 459 -28.59 29.35 23.13
CA GLN A 459 -28.22 28.04 23.66
C GLN A 459 -29.45 27.12 23.62
N VAL A 460 -29.26 25.90 23.09
CA VAL A 460 -30.32 24.89 23.01
C VAL A 460 -29.78 23.60 23.61
N THR A 461 -30.63 22.83 24.30
CA THR A 461 -30.32 21.45 24.69
C THR A 461 -30.71 20.51 23.55
N ALA A 462 -29.83 19.58 23.19
CA ALA A 462 -30.14 18.52 22.23
C ALA A 462 -30.16 17.16 22.94
N GLU A 463 -31.19 16.35 22.62
CA GLU A 463 -31.36 15.00 23.17
C GLU A 463 -30.27 14.01 22.70
N ILE A 464 -29.58 14.29 21.59
CA ILE A 464 -28.55 13.42 20.99
C ILE A 464 -27.35 14.30 20.58
N SER A 465 -26.52 14.71 21.53
CA SER A 465 -25.26 15.44 21.28
C SER A 465 -24.16 14.96 22.23
N ARG A 466 -22.90 15.05 21.80
CA ARG A 466 -21.72 14.80 22.64
C ARG A 466 -21.57 15.85 23.74
N PHE A 467 -22.10 17.05 23.51
CA PHE A 467 -22.01 18.18 24.44
C PHE A 467 -23.36 18.49 25.08
N SER A 468 -23.35 18.90 26.34
CA SER A 468 -24.56 19.28 27.09
C SER A 468 -25.23 20.54 26.55
N LYS A 469 -24.48 21.38 25.83
CA LYS A 469 -24.93 22.65 25.25
C LYS A 469 -24.58 22.68 23.76
N ILE A 470 -25.59 22.96 22.93
CA ILE A 470 -25.41 23.21 21.49
C ILE A 470 -25.96 24.59 21.11
N PHE A 471 -25.57 25.08 19.95
CA PHE A 471 -25.83 26.47 19.56
C PHE A 471 -26.75 26.53 18.34
N ARG A 472 -27.78 27.39 18.39
CA ARG A 472 -28.63 27.66 17.23
C ARG A 472 -28.29 29.02 16.64
N VAL A 473 -27.76 29.03 15.42
CA VAL A 473 -27.37 30.26 14.73
C VAL A 473 -28.59 30.91 14.09
N HIS A 474 -28.95 32.12 14.54
CA HIS A 474 -30.07 32.89 13.99
C HIS A 474 -29.66 33.93 12.93
N SER A 475 -28.36 34.21 12.83
CA SER A 475 -27.78 35.17 11.89
C SER A 475 -27.40 34.50 10.57
N PHE A 476 -27.40 35.27 9.48
CA PHE A 476 -26.85 34.86 8.18
C PHE A 476 -25.31 34.84 8.18
N VAL A 477 -24.69 35.43 9.21
CA VAL A 477 -23.23 35.43 9.43
C VAL A 477 -22.93 35.03 10.87
N PHE A 478 -21.97 34.12 11.07
CA PHE A 478 -21.43 33.80 12.40
C PHE A 478 -19.93 33.49 12.31
N LYS A 479 -19.22 33.71 13.43
CA LYS A 479 -17.78 33.50 13.52
C LYS A 479 -17.46 32.38 14.49
N VAL A 480 -16.42 31.64 14.17
CA VAL A 480 -15.89 30.54 14.98
C VAL A 480 -14.42 30.79 15.23
N GLU A 481 -14.04 30.76 16.50
CA GLU A 481 -12.66 30.88 16.95
C GLU A 481 -12.31 29.61 17.72
N VAL A 482 -11.29 28.88 17.27
CA VAL A 482 -10.89 27.60 17.86
C VAL A 482 -9.39 27.58 18.12
N ARG A 483 -9.02 27.16 19.33
CA ARG A 483 -7.63 26.83 19.69
C ARG A 483 -7.54 25.35 20.01
N THR A 484 -6.80 24.62 19.19
CA THR A 484 -6.55 23.19 19.42
C THR A 484 -5.54 23.00 20.55
N GLN A 485 -5.57 21.84 21.22
CA GLN A 485 -4.69 21.57 22.37
C GLN A 485 -4.12 20.15 22.38
N PHE A 486 -4.79 19.21 21.70
CA PHE A 486 -4.50 17.78 21.83
C PHE A 486 -4.14 17.11 20.52
N LEU A 487 -3.86 17.88 19.46
CA LEU A 487 -3.52 17.30 18.17
C LEU A 487 -2.20 16.54 18.24
N SER A 488 -2.15 15.43 17.52
CA SER A 488 -0.91 14.70 17.26
C SER A 488 -0.03 15.53 16.31
N THR A 489 1.28 15.52 16.53
CA THR A 489 2.25 16.27 15.72
C THR A 489 2.69 15.47 14.49
N ALA A 490 3.20 16.19 13.48
CA ALA A 490 3.67 15.70 12.19
C ALA A 490 2.65 14.87 11.38
N ILE A 491 1.34 15.15 11.51
CA ILE A 491 0.31 14.48 10.71
C ILE A 491 -0.72 15.44 10.11
N PRO A 492 -1.30 15.11 8.95
CA PRO A 492 -2.39 15.87 8.34
C PRO A 492 -3.72 15.69 9.07
N TYR A 493 -4.44 16.81 9.21
CA TYR A 493 -5.75 16.94 9.85
C TYR A 493 -6.76 17.62 8.92
N THR A 494 -8.03 17.27 9.07
CA THR A 494 -9.16 18.00 8.47
C THR A 494 -9.94 18.77 9.52
N ILE A 495 -10.38 19.99 9.20
CA ILE A 495 -11.26 20.84 9.99
C ILE A 495 -12.69 20.64 9.51
N ASN A 496 -13.60 20.23 10.39
CA ASN A 496 -14.96 19.86 10.02
C ASN A 496 -16.00 20.60 10.87
N LEU A 497 -17.01 21.18 10.23
CA LEU A 497 -18.19 21.74 10.91
C LEU A 497 -19.21 20.63 11.17
N ILE A 498 -19.62 20.46 12.44
CA ILE A 498 -20.66 19.52 12.82
C ILE A 498 -21.96 20.25 13.14
N PHE A 499 -23.00 20.00 12.35
CA PHE A 499 -24.25 20.74 12.43
C PHE A 499 -25.48 19.88 12.08
N LYS A 500 -26.66 20.38 12.43
CA LYS A 500 -27.95 19.77 12.14
C LYS A 500 -28.93 20.84 11.65
N PRO A 501 -29.44 20.74 10.41
CA PRO A 501 -30.34 21.73 9.86
C PRO A 501 -31.69 21.71 10.58
N ARG A 502 -32.39 22.86 10.55
CA ARG A 502 -33.76 22.98 11.09
C ARG A 502 -34.75 22.09 10.31
N ILE A 503 -34.56 21.92 9.00
CA ILE A 503 -35.50 21.24 8.11
C ILE A 503 -34.92 19.87 7.73
N LYS A 504 -35.60 18.79 8.13
CA LYS A 504 -35.09 17.40 8.06
C LYS A 504 -35.08 16.76 6.65
N ASN A 505 -35.69 17.37 5.63
CA ASN A 505 -36.02 16.72 4.35
C ASN A 505 -35.41 17.34 3.08
N TYR A 506 -34.27 18.05 3.18
CA TYR A 506 -33.50 18.41 1.99
C TYR A 506 -32.48 17.31 1.70
N GLY A 507 -32.48 16.79 0.47
CA GLY A 507 -31.45 15.88 0.01
C GLY A 507 -30.07 16.56 0.09
N ILE A 508 -29.28 16.15 1.08
CA ILE A 508 -27.80 16.10 1.21
C ILE A 508 -26.97 17.38 0.91
N TYR A 509 -27.50 18.44 0.30
CA TYR A 509 -26.76 19.67 0.03
C TYR A 509 -27.33 20.87 0.78
N ILE A 510 -26.54 21.38 1.73
CA ILE A 510 -26.84 22.62 2.47
C ILE A 510 -25.70 23.59 2.16
N PRO A 511 -25.86 24.46 1.14
CA PRO A 511 -24.82 25.38 0.76
C PRO A 511 -24.66 26.47 1.83
N PHE A 512 -23.45 26.61 2.33
CA PHE A 512 -22.98 27.77 3.06
C PHE A 512 -21.58 28.13 2.57
N LYS A 513 -21.24 29.40 2.72
CA LYS A 513 -19.92 29.95 2.45
C LYS A 513 -19.13 30.02 3.75
N TYR A 514 -17.84 29.82 3.69
CA TYR A 514 -16.94 30.05 4.82
C TYR A 514 -15.65 30.71 4.33
N LYS A 515 -14.96 31.37 5.25
CA LYS A 515 -13.74 32.11 5.00
C LYS A 515 -12.82 31.96 6.21
N LEU A 516 -11.58 31.55 5.98
CA LEU A 516 -10.52 31.62 6.99
C LEU A 516 -9.99 33.06 7.04
N GLU A 517 -9.60 33.55 8.22
CA GLU A 517 -9.19 34.95 8.43
C GLU A 517 -8.05 35.42 7.50
N GLU A 518 -7.18 34.49 7.07
CA GLU A 518 -6.05 34.77 6.17
C GLU A 518 -6.44 34.81 4.68
N GLU A 519 -7.63 34.35 4.33
CA GLU A 519 -8.11 34.30 2.95
C GLU A 519 -8.75 35.63 2.53
N THR A 520 -8.83 35.92 1.22
CA THR A 520 -9.56 37.09 0.71
C THR A 520 -11.01 36.78 0.38
N ASP A 521 -11.26 35.60 -0.17
CA ASP A 521 -12.56 35.21 -0.73
C ASP A 521 -13.29 34.15 0.09
N TYR A 522 -14.61 34.11 -0.06
CA TYR A 522 -15.46 33.10 0.56
C TYR A 522 -15.44 31.80 -0.26
N LEU A 523 -15.11 30.70 0.39
CA LEU A 523 -15.18 29.35 -0.17
C LEU A 523 -16.57 28.75 0.05
N MET A 524 -17.08 28.01 -0.92
CA MET A 524 -18.30 27.23 -0.74
C MET A 524 -17.97 25.94 0.02
N SER A 525 -18.79 25.60 1.03
CA SER A 525 -18.68 24.30 1.69
C SER A 525 -18.85 23.16 0.68
N GLY A 526 -17.87 22.24 0.68
CA GLY A 526 -17.96 20.99 -0.05
C GLY A 526 -18.97 20.01 0.57
N ALA A 527 -19.08 18.85 -0.08
CA ALA A 527 -19.87 17.68 0.30
C ALA A 527 -20.21 17.53 1.80
N VAL A 528 -21.48 17.32 2.12
CA VAL A 528 -21.96 17.10 3.48
C VAL A 528 -22.22 15.60 3.71
N HIS A 529 -21.59 15.01 4.72
CA HIS A 529 -21.81 13.61 5.12
C HIS A 529 -22.69 13.53 6.37
N GLN A 530 -23.62 12.56 6.38
CA GLN A 530 -24.42 12.26 7.56
C GLN A 530 -23.75 11.17 8.42
N ARG A 531 -23.42 11.52 9.65
CA ARG A 531 -22.88 10.60 10.67
C ARG A 531 -23.95 9.63 11.15
N LYS A 532 -23.51 8.52 11.76
CA LYS A 532 -24.39 7.51 12.39
C LYS A 532 -25.29 8.09 13.50
N ASP A 533 -24.82 9.12 14.19
CA ASP A 533 -25.56 9.86 15.23
C ASP A 533 -26.59 10.86 14.65
N GLY A 534 -26.70 10.94 13.32
CA GLY A 534 -27.64 11.78 12.60
C GLY A 534 -27.23 13.26 12.52
N TRP A 535 -26.01 13.63 12.96
CA TRP A 535 -25.42 14.94 12.69
C TRP A 535 -24.79 14.98 11.29
N LEU A 536 -24.77 16.16 10.70
CA LEU A 536 -24.10 16.42 9.43
C LEU A 536 -22.69 16.95 9.67
N MET A 537 -21.79 16.62 8.77
CA MET A 537 -20.39 17.01 8.79
C MET A 537 -20.02 17.61 7.45
N ALA A 538 -19.46 18.81 7.48
CA ALA A 538 -18.91 19.49 6.34
C ALA A 538 -17.41 19.70 6.55
N GLU A 539 -16.58 19.15 5.66
CA GLU A 539 -15.14 19.37 5.65
C GLU A 539 -14.85 20.77 5.09
N LEU A 540 -14.06 21.54 5.83
CA LEU A 540 -13.76 22.94 5.52
C LEU A 540 -12.32 23.08 5.02
N TYR A 541 -11.34 22.56 5.75
CA TYR A 541 -9.93 22.83 5.48
C TYR A 541 -9.04 21.66 5.88
N GLN A 542 -7.87 21.52 5.25
CA GLN A 542 -6.88 20.50 5.57
C GLN A 542 -5.54 21.16 5.90
N PHE A 543 -4.85 20.69 6.93
CA PHE A 543 -3.54 21.23 7.33
C PHE A 543 -2.67 20.16 7.99
N THR A 544 -1.36 20.35 8.00
CA THR A 544 -0.42 19.48 8.72
C THR A 544 -0.08 20.07 10.06
N SER A 545 -0.36 19.32 11.13
CA SER A 545 -0.11 19.77 12.50
C SER A 545 1.34 19.48 12.89
N TYR A 546 2.19 20.50 12.98
CA TYR A 546 3.58 20.35 13.50
C TYR A 546 3.70 20.61 15.00
N GLN A 547 2.69 21.24 15.60
CA GLN A 547 2.61 21.60 17.02
C GLN A 547 1.25 21.18 17.58
N ARG A 548 1.10 21.07 18.90
CA ARG A 548 -0.17 20.64 19.53
C ARG A 548 -1.27 21.70 19.48
N GLU A 549 -0.88 22.96 19.42
CA GLU A 549 -1.78 24.10 19.50
C GLU A 549 -1.78 24.89 18.19
N HIS A 550 -2.98 25.20 17.71
CA HIS A 550 -3.23 26.01 16.52
C HIS A 550 -4.47 26.85 16.74
N ASP A 551 -4.41 28.11 16.33
CA ASP A 551 -5.53 29.04 16.36
C ASP A 551 -6.14 29.15 14.96
N PHE A 552 -7.45 28.94 14.86
CA PHE A 552 -8.20 29.19 13.63
C PHE A 552 -9.35 30.14 13.88
N LYS A 553 -9.52 31.11 12.98
CA LYS A 553 -10.71 31.96 12.91
C LYS A 553 -11.42 31.72 11.59
N ILE A 554 -12.68 31.32 11.67
CA ILE A 554 -13.53 30.96 10.54
C ILE A 554 -14.80 31.81 10.56
N GLU A 555 -15.04 32.53 9.49
CA GLU A 555 -16.28 33.27 9.27
C GLU A 555 -17.18 32.47 8.32
N PHE A 556 -18.44 32.28 8.71
CA PHE A 556 -19.43 31.58 7.91
C PHE A 556 -20.50 32.56 7.44
N LEU A 557 -20.83 32.51 6.16
CA LEU A 557 -21.87 33.29 5.51
C LEU A 557 -22.87 32.34 4.84
N SER A 558 -24.16 32.50 5.10
CA SER A 558 -25.18 31.70 4.44
C SER A 558 -26.32 32.59 3.99
N ASP A 559 -26.53 32.68 2.67
CA ASP A 559 -27.72 33.31 2.07
C ASP A 559 -28.93 32.36 2.07
N SER A 560 -28.73 31.10 2.49
CA SER A 560 -29.76 30.06 2.47
C SER A 560 -30.62 30.05 3.74
N ILE A 561 -31.93 30.13 3.57
CA ILE A 561 -32.94 29.85 4.62
C ILE A 561 -32.74 28.45 5.23
N THR A 562 -32.13 27.50 4.49
CA THR A 562 -31.96 26.11 4.95
C THR A 562 -30.86 25.94 6.00
N PHE A 563 -29.76 26.72 5.92
CA PHE A 563 -28.71 26.72 6.93
C PHE A 563 -29.04 27.70 8.07
N SER A 564 -29.83 28.75 7.80
CA SER A 564 -30.35 29.64 8.85
C SER A 564 -31.09 28.83 9.93
N ARG A 565 -30.80 29.08 11.21
CA ARG A 565 -31.35 28.35 12.37
C ARG A 565 -30.88 26.89 12.51
N SER A 566 -29.79 26.51 11.86
CA SER A 566 -29.11 25.23 12.12
C SER A 566 -28.58 25.17 13.55
N LYS A 567 -28.60 23.96 14.09
CA LYS A 567 -27.93 23.62 15.34
C LYS A 567 -26.47 23.29 15.03
N ILE A 568 -25.53 23.84 15.76
CA ILE A 568 -24.10 23.55 15.65
C ILE A 568 -23.68 22.80 16.91
N GLU A 569 -23.03 21.66 16.73
CA GLU A 569 -22.46 20.86 17.80
C GLU A 569 -21.04 21.34 18.14
N GLY A 570 -20.23 21.63 17.11
CA GLY A 570 -18.86 22.11 17.28
C GLY A 570 -18.02 22.00 16.02
N ILE A 571 -16.71 22.18 16.18
CA ILE A 571 -15.69 21.96 15.15
C ILE A 571 -14.88 20.71 15.51
N GLU A 572 -14.74 19.80 14.56
CA GLU A 572 -14.04 18.53 14.73
C GLU A 572 -12.77 18.49 13.86
N PHE A 573 -11.65 18.16 14.50
CA PHE A 573 -10.34 17.95 13.91
C PHE A 573 -10.07 16.46 13.80
N ARG A 574 -9.91 15.96 12.57
CA ARG A 574 -9.71 14.53 12.31
C ARG A 574 -8.36 14.24 11.67
N PRO A 575 -7.56 13.31 12.22
CA PRO A 575 -6.38 12.78 11.54
C PRO A 575 -6.79 12.15 10.21
N MET A 576 -6.04 12.42 9.14
CA MET A 576 -6.24 11.72 7.88
C MET A 576 -5.59 10.33 7.94
N GLU A 577 -6.41 9.28 7.87
CA GLU A 577 -5.93 7.91 7.83
C GLU A 577 -5.41 7.58 6.42
N HIS A 578 -4.10 7.76 6.25
CA HIS A 578 -3.31 7.47 5.06
C HIS A 578 -3.61 8.37 3.84
N LEU A 579 -2.59 9.15 3.47
CA LEU A 579 -2.10 9.09 2.09
C LEU A 579 -1.92 7.60 1.76
N LYS A 580 -2.98 6.95 1.26
CA LYS A 580 -2.75 5.80 0.38
C LYS A 580 -1.77 6.34 -0.64
N SER A 581 -0.55 5.82 -0.58
CA SER A 581 0.49 5.93 -1.59
C SER A 581 -0.11 6.47 -2.89
N THR A 582 0.42 7.60 -3.35
CA THR A 582 0.14 8.18 -4.66
C THR A 582 0.37 7.15 -5.80
N ARG A 583 0.91 5.95 -5.51
CA ARG A 583 0.91 4.78 -6.41
C ARG A 583 -0.18 3.73 -6.19
N MET A 584 -0.77 3.58 -5.01
CA MET A 584 -1.80 2.57 -4.74
C MET A 584 -3.23 3.05 -5.08
N CYS A 585 -3.45 4.37 -5.14
CA CYS A 585 -4.61 4.95 -5.83
C CYS A 585 -4.49 4.90 -7.37
N MET A 586 -3.31 4.60 -7.92
CA MET A 586 -3.15 4.30 -9.35
C MET A 586 -3.29 2.80 -9.68
N LEU A 587 -3.26 1.90 -8.69
CA LEU A 587 -3.32 0.46 -8.92
C LEU A 587 -4.68 -0.18 -8.54
N TYR A 588 -5.45 0.39 -7.61
CA TYR A 588 -6.82 -0.06 -7.33
C TYR A 588 -7.91 0.65 -8.14
N GLU A 589 -7.55 1.52 -9.08
CA GLU A 589 -8.51 2.07 -10.07
C GLU A 589 -8.47 1.35 -11.43
N ASN A 590 -7.65 0.29 -11.58
CA ASN A 590 -7.55 -0.47 -12.83
C ASN A 590 -8.23 -1.85 -12.82
N LEU A 591 -8.97 -2.20 -11.76
CA LEU A 591 -9.86 -3.35 -11.76
C LEU A 591 -11.26 -2.89 -11.35
N GLU A 592 -12.20 -3.12 -12.26
CA GLU A 592 -13.65 -2.86 -12.18
C GLU A 592 -14.17 -1.46 -12.59
N ASP A 593 -14.55 -1.38 -13.86
CA ASP A 593 -15.73 -0.66 -14.37
C ASP A 593 -15.81 0.87 -14.15
N LYS A 594 -14.79 1.61 -14.61
CA LYS A 594 -14.98 3.03 -14.98
C LYS A 594 -15.52 3.16 -16.40
N ASN A 595 -16.85 3.36 -16.44
CA ASN A 595 -17.63 3.98 -17.51
C ASN A 595 -16.81 4.93 -18.40
N LYS A 596 -16.37 4.42 -19.55
CA LYS A 596 -16.04 5.23 -20.72
C LYS A 596 -17.35 5.83 -21.24
N GLY A 597 -17.35 7.14 -21.45
CA GLY A 597 -18.35 7.79 -22.29
C GLY A 597 -18.18 7.28 -23.71
N ASP A 598 -19.28 6.83 -24.26
CA ASP A 598 -19.40 6.08 -25.50
C ASP A 598 -19.14 6.97 -26.74
N VAL A 599 -17.89 6.95 -27.21
CA VAL A 599 -17.51 6.60 -28.59
C VAL A 599 -16.24 5.76 -28.46
N GLU A 600 -16.35 4.57 -27.86
CA GLU A 600 -15.23 3.61 -27.90
C GLU A 600 -15.01 3.21 -29.36
N GLN A 601 -13.79 3.41 -29.88
CA GLN A 601 -13.34 2.63 -31.03
C GLN A 601 -13.53 1.16 -30.66
N ILE A 602 -14.46 0.52 -31.36
CA ILE A 602 -14.85 -0.86 -31.13
C ILE A 602 -13.64 -1.74 -31.48
N SER A 603 -12.83 -2.11 -30.49
CA SER A 603 -11.79 -3.12 -30.69
C SER A 603 -12.46 -4.49 -30.82
N THR A 604 -12.05 -5.28 -31.79
CA THR A 604 -12.61 -6.61 -32.10
C THR A 604 -12.29 -7.70 -31.06
N SER A 605 -11.73 -7.32 -29.90
CA SER A 605 -11.05 -8.20 -28.94
C SER A 605 -11.81 -8.52 -27.64
N ASP A 606 -13.12 -8.24 -27.54
CA ASP A 606 -13.93 -8.60 -26.35
C ASP A 606 -14.11 -10.14 -26.29
N ALA A 607 -13.11 -10.86 -25.77
CA ALA A 607 -13.18 -12.29 -25.50
C ALA A 607 -14.27 -12.54 -24.43
N ASP A 608 -15.12 -13.54 -24.62
CA ASP A 608 -16.32 -13.86 -23.80
C ASP A 608 -17.60 -13.03 -24.03
N TRP A 609 -17.79 -12.42 -25.21
CA TRP A 609 -19.06 -11.75 -25.54
C TRP A 609 -20.26 -12.72 -25.61
N GLU A 610 -20.04 -13.99 -25.99
CA GLU A 610 -21.11 -15.00 -26.14
C GLU A 610 -21.81 -15.33 -24.82
N GLN A 611 -21.06 -15.36 -23.70
CA GLN A 611 -21.60 -15.68 -22.37
C GLN A 611 -22.37 -14.50 -21.75
N LYS A 612 -22.17 -13.28 -22.25
CA LYS A 612 -22.76 -12.04 -21.71
C LYS A 612 -24.07 -11.65 -22.41
N MET A 613 -24.39 -12.26 -23.55
CA MET A 613 -25.54 -11.92 -24.38
C MET A 613 -26.87 -12.15 -23.66
N TRP A 614 -27.72 -11.13 -23.64
CA TRP A 614 -29.01 -11.17 -22.95
C TRP A 614 -30.00 -12.06 -23.72
N PRO A 615 -30.70 -13.05 -23.12
CA PRO A 615 -31.46 -14.07 -23.87
C PRO A 615 -32.51 -13.54 -24.88
N ASN A 616 -33.09 -12.37 -24.63
CA ASN A 616 -34.18 -11.77 -25.44
C ASN A 616 -33.75 -10.51 -26.22
N TYR A 617 -32.46 -10.39 -26.57
CA TYR A 617 -31.92 -9.21 -27.26
C TYR A 617 -32.50 -8.96 -28.67
N ILE A 618 -33.00 -10.01 -29.34
CA ILE A 618 -33.55 -9.93 -30.70
C ILE A 618 -34.81 -9.06 -30.74
N ASP A 619 -35.67 -9.15 -29.73
CA ASP A 619 -36.89 -8.34 -29.64
C ASP A 619 -36.56 -6.84 -29.57
N LEU A 620 -35.46 -6.48 -28.91
CA LEU A 620 -34.99 -5.09 -28.83
C LEU A 620 -34.35 -4.60 -30.13
N ILE A 621 -33.63 -5.46 -30.84
CA ILE A 621 -33.06 -5.12 -32.16
C ILE A 621 -34.18 -4.91 -33.19
N ASN A 622 -35.27 -5.68 -33.10
CA ASN A 622 -36.44 -5.52 -33.97
C ASN A 622 -37.16 -4.18 -33.80
N LEU A 623 -36.91 -3.46 -32.69
CA LEU A 623 -37.40 -2.09 -32.48
C LEU A 623 -36.51 -1.02 -33.14
N SER A 624 -35.36 -1.40 -33.70
CA SER A 624 -34.44 -0.51 -34.40
C SER A 624 -35.08 0.08 -35.67
N LYS A 625 -34.87 1.37 -35.90
CA LYS A 625 -35.30 2.03 -37.15
C LYS A 625 -34.37 1.78 -38.33
N ASP A 626 -33.10 1.45 -38.04
CA ASP A 626 -32.11 1.18 -39.07
C ASP A 626 -32.27 -0.29 -39.51
N TYR A 627 -32.98 -0.52 -40.61
CA TYR A 627 -33.18 -1.85 -41.19
C TYR A 627 -31.87 -2.35 -41.80
N ILE A 628 -30.97 -2.85 -40.96
CA ILE A 628 -29.74 -3.49 -41.39
C ILE A 628 -29.85 -4.98 -41.08
N LYS A 629 -29.74 -5.81 -42.11
CA LYS A 629 -29.70 -7.28 -41.97
C LYS A 629 -28.36 -7.68 -41.36
N TRP A 630 -28.28 -7.67 -40.04
CA TRP A 630 -27.14 -8.21 -39.31
C TRP A 630 -27.25 -9.74 -39.34
N THR A 631 -26.17 -10.40 -39.74
CA THR A 631 -26.21 -11.83 -40.05
C THR A 631 -25.60 -12.68 -38.94
N THR A 632 -24.79 -12.07 -38.06
CA THR A 632 -24.09 -12.79 -36.99
C THR A 632 -24.44 -12.28 -35.59
N LYS A 633 -24.41 -13.18 -34.59
CA LYS A 633 -24.59 -12.82 -33.17
C LYS A 633 -23.55 -11.81 -32.67
N LYS A 634 -22.34 -11.83 -33.25
CA LYS A 634 -21.24 -10.91 -32.94
C LYS A 634 -21.55 -9.48 -33.41
N GLU A 635 -22.12 -9.34 -34.60
CA GLU A 635 -22.60 -8.04 -35.11
C GLU A 635 -23.72 -7.46 -34.24
N HIS A 636 -24.66 -8.30 -33.81
CA HIS A 636 -25.70 -7.89 -32.87
C HIS A 636 -25.12 -7.38 -31.54
N TYR A 637 -24.13 -8.08 -30.97
CA TYR A 637 -23.44 -7.65 -29.75
C TYR A 637 -22.81 -6.25 -29.91
N PHE A 638 -22.08 -6.03 -31.02
CA PHE A 638 -21.46 -4.73 -31.29
C PHE A 638 -22.47 -3.62 -31.54
N LEU A 639 -23.59 -3.92 -32.20
CA LEU A 639 -24.68 -2.96 -32.38
C LEU A 639 -25.29 -2.56 -31.03
N LEU A 640 -25.58 -3.53 -30.17
CA LEU A 640 -26.10 -3.27 -28.82
C LEU A 640 -25.14 -2.42 -27.99
N ARG A 641 -23.82 -2.65 -28.12
CA ARG A 641 -22.78 -1.86 -27.47
C ARG A 641 -22.62 -0.44 -28.05
N LYS A 642 -22.73 -0.29 -29.37
CA LYS A 642 -22.67 1.01 -30.07
C LYS A 642 -23.92 1.85 -29.78
N GLY A 643 -25.06 1.18 -29.67
CA GLY A 643 -26.38 1.76 -29.54
C GLY A 643 -27.02 2.12 -30.88
N PHE A 644 -28.34 2.26 -30.85
CA PHE A 644 -29.18 2.53 -32.02
C PHE A 644 -30.46 3.24 -31.62
N LEU A 645 -31.13 3.81 -32.62
CA LEU A 645 -32.40 4.52 -32.46
C LEU A 645 -33.58 3.55 -32.50
N ILE A 646 -34.50 3.69 -31.54
CA ILE A 646 -35.73 2.90 -31.48
C ILE A 646 -36.98 3.77 -31.64
N ASP A 647 -38.06 3.17 -32.14
CA ASP A 647 -39.37 3.81 -32.21
C ASP A 647 -40.16 3.60 -30.91
N ASN A 648 -40.75 4.67 -30.37
CA ASN A 648 -41.63 4.60 -29.19
C ASN A 648 -43.12 4.55 -29.56
N GLY A 649 -43.45 4.57 -30.86
CA GLY A 649 -44.83 4.45 -31.36
C GLY A 649 -45.66 5.74 -31.28
N GLU A 650 -45.10 6.84 -30.77
CA GLU A 650 -45.74 8.17 -30.77
C GLU A 650 -44.81 9.17 -31.47
N ASP A 651 -45.19 9.50 -32.72
CA ASP A 651 -44.64 10.50 -33.64
C ASP A 651 -43.24 10.23 -34.26
N LYS A 652 -43.15 10.42 -35.58
CA LYS A 652 -42.11 9.89 -36.50
C LYS A 652 -40.71 10.53 -36.40
N SER A 653 -40.25 10.90 -35.20
CA SER A 653 -38.87 11.34 -34.95
C SER A 653 -38.20 10.43 -33.91
N SER A 654 -36.97 10.01 -34.18
CA SER A 654 -36.23 9.04 -33.37
C SER A 654 -35.77 9.65 -32.04
N ASN A 655 -36.58 9.46 -31.00
CA ASN A 655 -36.43 10.16 -29.72
C ASN A 655 -35.78 9.33 -28.61
N LEU A 656 -35.54 8.04 -28.87
CA LEU A 656 -34.95 7.10 -27.93
C LEU A 656 -33.69 6.48 -28.51
N TRP A 657 -32.62 6.50 -27.73
CA TRP A 657 -31.36 5.83 -28.03
C TRP A 657 -31.15 4.69 -27.04
N LEU A 658 -31.11 3.46 -27.54
CA LEU A 658 -30.88 2.26 -26.74
C LEU A 658 -29.43 1.81 -26.90
N SER A 659 -28.75 1.49 -25.81
CA SER A 659 -27.40 0.92 -25.81
C SER A 659 -27.19 0.00 -24.61
N PHE A 660 -26.10 -0.77 -24.60
CA PHE A 660 -25.77 -1.73 -23.56
C PHE A 660 -24.39 -1.46 -22.95
N SER A 661 -24.28 -1.67 -21.64
CA SER A 661 -22.98 -1.62 -20.95
C SER A 661 -22.12 -2.85 -21.27
N LYS A 662 -20.84 -2.85 -20.83
CA LYS A 662 -19.94 -4.04 -20.91
C LYS A 662 -20.52 -5.29 -20.27
N LYS A 663 -21.29 -5.12 -19.20
CA LYS A 663 -22.01 -6.18 -18.47
C LYS A 663 -23.42 -6.43 -19.03
N MET A 664 -23.71 -5.95 -20.24
CA MET A 664 -25.01 -6.11 -20.93
C MET A 664 -26.21 -5.59 -20.13
N LYS A 665 -26.02 -4.55 -19.32
CA LYS A 665 -27.12 -3.79 -18.70
C LYS A 665 -27.64 -2.73 -19.67
N ILE A 666 -28.97 -2.62 -19.80
CA ILE A 666 -29.65 -1.65 -20.68
C ILE A 666 -29.32 -0.21 -20.24
N ARG A 667 -29.01 0.65 -21.21
CA ARG A 667 -28.94 2.10 -21.11
C ARG A 667 -29.90 2.71 -22.13
N LEU A 668 -30.85 3.48 -21.65
CA LEU A 668 -31.84 4.16 -22.49
C LEU A 668 -31.66 5.66 -22.36
N MET A 669 -31.54 6.39 -23.46
CA MET A 669 -31.51 7.85 -23.45
C MET A 669 -32.70 8.41 -24.22
N ILE A 670 -33.37 9.41 -23.66
CA ILE A 670 -34.42 10.18 -24.34
C ILE A 670 -33.84 11.51 -24.79
N SER A 671 -34.08 11.90 -26.04
CA SER A 671 -33.61 13.16 -26.61
C SER A 671 -34.20 14.39 -25.91
N ALA A 672 -33.48 15.51 -25.93
CA ALA A 672 -34.00 16.81 -25.50
C ALA A 672 -35.33 17.17 -26.19
N ARG A 673 -35.49 16.80 -27.46
CA ARG A 673 -36.69 17.08 -28.27
C ARG A 673 -37.94 16.36 -27.77
N ALA A 674 -37.79 15.17 -27.19
CA ALA A 674 -38.92 14.44 -26.62
C ALA A 674 -39.24 14.81 -25.17
N ILE A 675 -38.28 15.40 -24.44
CA ILE A 675 -38.47 15.68 -23.02
C ILE A 675 -38.80 17.15 -22.71
N LEU A 676 -38.43 18.09 -23.56
CA LEU A 676 -38.59 19.52 -23.29
C LEU A 676 -39.96 20.01 -23.80
N VAL A 677 -40.82 20.43 -22.87
CA VAL A 677 -42.20 20.83 -23.19
C VAL A 677 -42.40 22.35 -23.10
N LYS A 678 -41.68 23.03 -22.19
CA LYS A 678 -41.83 24.47 -21.98
C LYS A 678 -40.49 25.16 -21.77
N GLY A 679 -40.24 26.23 -22.52
CA GLY A 679 -39.03 27.06 -22.46
C GLY A 679 -38.69 27.67 -23.82
N ASP A 680 -37.87 28.73 -23.83
CA ASP A 680 -37.37 29.35 -25.06
C ASP A 680 -36.06 28.68 -25.49
N TRP A 681 -36.15 27.80 -26.48
CA TRP A 681 -35.04 26.94 -26.93
C TRP A 681 -34.61 27.26 -28.36
N ILE A 682 -33.29 27.26 -28.60
CA ILE A 682 -32.71 27.11 -29.94
C ILE A 682 -32.25 25.67 -30.11
N TRP A 683 -32.65 25.08 -31.23
CA TRP A 683 -32.18 23.76 -31.64
C TRP A 683 -30.86 23.91 -32.39
N LYS A 684 -29.78 23.36 -31.84
CA LYS A 684 -28.45 23.37 -32.45
C LYS A 684 -28.12 21.98 -32.98
N SER A 685 -27.62 21.92 -34.21
CA SER A 685 -27.02 20.68 -34.73
C SER A 685 -25.62 20.51 -34.15
N LEU A 686 -25.38 19.38 -33.49
CA LEU A 686 -24.09 18.96 -32.97
C LEU A 686 -23.86 17.52 -33.43
N PRO A 687 -23.10 17.31 -34.53
CA PRO A 687 -22.86 15.98 -35.11
C PRO A 687 -22.21 14.99 -34.13
N GLU A 688 -21.49 15.51 -33.14
CA GLU A 688 -20.83 14.73 -32.09
C GLU A 688 -21.81 14.15 -31.05
N THR A 689 -23.12 14.48 -31.13
CA THR A 689 -24.13 14.05 -30.16
C THR A 689 -25.01 12.91 -30.69
N ARG A 690 -25.46 12.03 -29.79
CA ARG A 690 -26.27 10.83 -30.10
C ARG A 690 -27.57 11.09 -30.89
N PHE A 691 -28.11 12.30 -30.84
CA PHE A 691 -29.37 12.68 -31.51
C PHE A 691 -29.17 13.76 -32.56
N GLU A 692 -27.92 14.15 -32.86
CA GLU A 692 -27.50 15.21 -33.79
C GLU A 692 -28.04 16.62 -33.50
N VAL A 693 -29.06 16.75 -32.64
CA VAL A 693 -29.74 17.99 -32.28
C VAL A 693 -29.83 18.09 -30.76
N VAL A 694 -29.43 19.25 -30.22
CA VAL A 694 -29.54 19.59 -28.80
C VAL A 694 -30.32 20.89 -28.61
N ALA A 695 -30.83 21.11 -27.40
CA ALA A 695 -31.55 22.32 -27.07
C ALA A 695 -30.66 23.27 -26.26
N GLU A 696 -30.43 24.49 -26.76
CA GLU A 696 -29.80 25.57 -26.02
C GLU A 696 -30.86 26.54 -25.49
N PHE A 697 -30.73 26.91 -24.22
CA PHE A 697 -31.69 27.79 -23.55
C PHE A 697 -31.35 29.27 -23.75
N LEU A 698 -32.34 30.06 -24.18
CA LEU A 698 -32.12 31.45 -24.60
C LEU A 698 -32.15 32.47 -23.46
N ASP A 699 -33.25 32.61 -22.72
CA ASP A 699 -33.32 33.56 -21.60
C ASP A 699 -34.61 33.41 -20.75
N GLN A 700 -34.66 32.44 -19.83
CA GLN A 700 -35.70 32.40 -18.79
C GLN A 700 -35.13 31.89 -17.46
N GLN A 701 -35.88 32.09 -16.37
CA GLN A 701 -35.52 31.56 -15.03
C GLN A 701 -36.06 30.14 -14.78
N ARG A 702 -36.82 29.55 -15.72
CA ARG A 702 -37.43 28.22 -15.54
C ARG A 702 -37.66 27.45 -16.83
N PHE A 703 -37.58 26.11 -16.77
CA PHE A 703 -38.00 25.22 -17.85
C PHE A 703 -38.68 23.96 -17.32
N GLU A 704 -39.43 23.26 -18.17
CA GLU A 704 -40.12 22.03 -17.82
C GLU A 704 -39.66 20.84 -18.67
N VAL A 705 -39.38 19.73 -17.98
CA VAL A 705 -39.07 18.43 -18.56
C VAL A 705 -40.23 17.46 -18.27
N PHE A 706 -40.77 16.84 -19.31
CA PHE A 706 -41.79 15.80 -19.21
C PHE A 706 -41.44 14.62 -20.11
N PHE A 707 -41.59 13.39 -19.61
CA PHE A 707 -41.42 12.21 -20.44
C PHE A 707 -42.27 11.05 -19.96
N ARG A 708 -42.53 10.12 -20.88
CA ARG A 708 -43.25 8.87 -20.67
C ARG A 708 -42.48 7.72 -21.33
N ILE A 709 -42.13 6.68 -20.56
CA ILE A 709 -41.44 5.48 -21.04
C ILE A 709 -42.22 4.23 -20.61
N LYS A 710 -42.41 3.28 -21.54
CA LYS A 710 -42.92 1.93 -21.21
C LYS A 710 -41.82 1.14 -20.48
N SER A 711 -42.12 0.60 -19.29
CA SER A 711 -41.14 -0.19 -18.51
C SER A 711 -40.64 -1.43 -19.24
N GLU A 712 -41.38 -1.94 -20.21
CA GLU A 712 -40.98 -3.05 -21.10
C GLU A 712 -39.64 -2.78 -21.83
N LEU A 713 -39.28 -1.52 -22.02
CA LEU A 713 -37.99 -1.10 -22.60
C LEU A 713 -36.81 -1.19 -21.62
N LEU A 714 -37.07 -1.49 -20.33
CA LEU A 714 -36.10 -1.54 -19.25
C LEU A 714 -36.15 -2.91 -18.56
N SER A 715 -35.01 -3.41 -18.09
CA SER A 715 -34.97 -4.62 -17.25
C SER A 715 -35.57 -4.36 -15.87
N PRO A 716 -36.05 -5.36 -15.10
CA PRO A 716 -36.65 -5.15 -13.77
C PRO A 716 -35.59 -4.90 -12.68
N VAL A 717 -34.96 -3.72 -12.72
CA VAL A 717 -33.91 -3.28 -11.79
C VAL A 717 -34.12 -1.81 -11.43
N THR A 718 -33.39 -1.31 -10.44
CA THR A 718 -33.42 0.13 -10.15
C THR A 718 -32.56 0.91 -11.14
N TYR A 719 -33.15 1.92 -11.77
CA TYR A 719 -32.48 2.86 -12.66
C TYR A 719 -32.36 4.24 -12.01
N SER A 720 -31.24 4.90 -12.29
CA SER A 720 -31.06 6.33 -12.06
C SER A 720 -31.33 7.11 -13.34
N GLY A 721 -32.19 8.13 -13.27
CA GLY A 721 -32.43 9.10 -14.34
C GLY A 721 -31.43 10.25 -14.25
N LEU A 722 -30.58 10.39 -15.27
CA LEU A 722 -29.50 11.36 -15.36
C LEU A 722 -29.83 12.43 -16.39
N LEU A 723 -29.85 13.72 -16.00
CA LEU A 723 -29.91 14.83 -16.95
C LEU A 723 -28.52 15.06 -17.55
N ILE A 724 -28.43 15.09 -18.88
CA ILE A 724 -27.19 15.33 -19.61
C ILE A 724 -27.21 16.74 -20.19
N TYR A 725 -26.28 17.59 -19.75
CA TYR A 725 -26.26 19.01 -20.10
C TYR A 725 -24.83 19.59 -20.18
N LYS A 726 -24.68 20.78 -20.74
CA LYS A 726 -23.42 21.52 -20.86
C LYS A 726 -23.64 22.98 -20.53
N LEU A 727 -22.63 23.61 -19.92
CA LEU A 727 -22.64 25.03 -19.57
C LEU A 727 -21.53 25.79 -20.34
N PRO A 728 -21.79 27.03 -20.79
CA PRO A 728 -20.77 27.92 -21.33
C PRO A 728 -19.70 28.27 -20.28
N LYS A 729 -18.48 28.58 -20.72
CA LYS A 729 -17.38 28.97 -19.82
C LYS A 729 -17.71 30.20 -18.97
N ASP A 730 -18.52 31.13 -19.47
CA ASP A 730 -18.86 32.39 -18.80
C ASP A 730 -20.31 32.44 -18.27
N SER A 731 -20.91 31.27 -18.01
CA SER A 731 -22.31 31.20 -17.57
C SER A 731 -22.51 31.77 -16.16
N PRO A 732 -23.50 32.66 -15.92
CA PRO A 732 -23.83 33.13 -14.58
C PRO A 732 -24.38 32.02 -13.68
N LEU A 733 -24.62 30.82 -14.22
CA LEU A 733 -25.05 29.64 -13.47
C LEU A 733 -23.93 28.95 -12.67
N HIS A 734 -22.65 29.24 -12.91
CA HIS A 734 -21.52 28.49 -12.31
C HIS A 734 -21.60 28.40 -10.78
N ASP A 735 -22.06 29.47 -10.13
CA ASP A 735 -22.14 29.55 -8.65
C ASP A 735 -23.57 29.42 -8.10
N ASN A 736 -24.54 29.07 -8.95
CA ASN A 736 -25.97 29.11 -8.60
C ASN A 736 -26.60 27.72 -8.39
N LEU A 737 -27.59 27.69 -7.51
CA LEU A 737 -28.44 26.52 -7.26
C LEU A 737 -29.60 26.47 -8.24
N ILE A 738 -29.78 25.32 -8.87
CA ILE A 738 -30.96 24.99 -9.66
C ILE A 738 -31.94 24.23 -8.77
N LYS A 739 -33.13 24.80 -8.60
CA LYS A 739 -34.26 24.18 -7.90
C LYS A 739 -35.05 23.32 -8.88
N MET A 740 -35.29 22.06 -8.53
CA MET A 740 -36.13 21.13 -9.27
C MET A 740 -37.40 20.82 -8.47
N GLU A 741 -38.57 20.95 -9.06
CA GLU A 741 -39.86 20.60 -8.47
C GLU A 741 -40.56 19.52 -9.29
N SER A 742 -41.10 18.51 -8.61
CA SER A 742 -41.98 17.54 -9.26
C SER A 742 -43.41 18.07 -9.21
N LYS A 743 -44.17 18.00 -10.32
CA LYS A 743 -45.59 18.42 -10.34
C LYS A 743 -46.52 17.54 -9.48
N ASN A 744 -46.04 16.41 -8.95
CA ASN A 744 -46.80 15.64 -7.95
C ASN A 744 -46.85 16.40 -6.61
N PRO A 745 -48.04 16.79 -6.10
CA PRO A 745 -48.19 17.67 -4.95
C PRO A 745 -47.61 17.11 -3.64
N PHE A 746 -47.30 15.81 -3.58
CA PHE A 746 -46.68 15.16 -2.41
C PHE A 746 -45.16 15.07 -2.48
N LYS A 747 -44.52 15.43 -3.60
CA LYS A 747 -43.05 15.38 -3.77
C LYS A 747 -42.43 16.79 -3.77
N ARG A 748 -41.61 17.05 -2.75
CA ARG A 748 -41.00 18.37 -2.47
C ARG A 748 -39.80 18.68 -3.37
N SER A 749 -39.50 19.98 -3.49
CA SER A 749 -38.41 20.56 -4.28
C SER A 749 -37.02 20.05 -3.88
N GLN A 750 -36.16 19.78 -4.87
CA GLN A 750 -34.75 19.43 -4.72
C GLN A 750 -33.86 20.57 -5.23
N PHE A 751 -32.63 20.69 -4.74
CA PHE A 751 -31.67 21.70 -5.19
C PHE A 751 -30.37 21.04 -5.63
N PHE A 752 -29.79 21.55 -6.71
CA PHE A 752 -28.58 21.01 -7.31
C PHE A 752 -27.65 22.14 -7.73
N LEU A 753 -26.35 21.85 -7.77
CA LEU A 753 -25.37 22.76 -8.35
C LEU A 753 -25.37 22.61 -9.87
N ALA A 754 -25.18 23.73 -10.58
CA ALA A 754 -25.05 23.70 -12.04
C ALA A 754 -23.68 23.13 -12.47
N ARG A 755 -22.64 23.25 -11.64
CA ARG A 755 -21.29 22.74 -11.88
C ARG A 755 -20.68 22.19 -10.57
N PRO A 756 -19.75 21.22 -10.60
CA PRO A 756 -18.95 20.91 -9.43
C PRO A 756 -18.24 22.18 -8.93
N PRO A 757 -18.26 22.53 -7.63
CA PRO A 757 -17.42 23.58 -7.11
C PRO A 757 -15.96 23.29 -7.48
N PRO A 758 -15.14 24.32 -7.76
CA PRO A 758 -13.70 24.14 -7.78
C PRO A 758 -13.32 23.54 -6.42
N THR A 759 -12.80 22.32 -6.44
CA THR A 759 -12.21 21.75 -5.22
C THR A 759 -11.03 22.66 -4.90
N PRO A 760 -10.96 23.27 -3.71
CA PRO A 760 -9.87 24.19 -3.41
C PRO A 760 -8.55 23.46 -3.67
N VAL A 761 -7.69 24.12 -4.46
CA VAL A 761 -6.30 23.72 -4.61
C VAL A 761 -5.70 23.80 -3.20
N ILE A 762 -5.34 22.66 -2.65
CA ILE A 762 -4.69 22.58 -1.33
C ILE A 762 -3.31 23.22 -1.48
N GLN A 763 -3.18 24.48 -1.05
CA GLN A 763 -1.90 25.13 -0.86
C GLN A 763 -1.72 25.44 0.62
N SER A 764 -0.75 24.75 1.21
CA SER A 764 -0.04 25.20 2.40
C SER A 764 0.77 26.45 2.03
N MET A 765 0.81 27.47 2.89
CA MET A 765 1.75 28.62 2.77
C MET A 765 3.22 28.25 3.05
N VAL A 766 3.56 26.96 3.11
CA VAL A 766 4.95 26.49 3.13
C VAL A 766 5.06 25.29 2.20
N ASP A 767 5.90 25.45 1.17
CA ASP A 767 6.32 24.49 0.16
C ASP A 767 5.36 24.16 -1.00
N GLN A 768 5.72 24.74 -2.15
CA GLN A 768 5.32 24.33 -3.49
C GLN A 768 5.93 22.95 -3.78
N ASN A 769 5.12 21.88 -3.74
CA ASN A 769 5.22 20.66 -4.57
C ASN A 769 4.37 19.52 -3.98
N TYR A 770 3.05 19.62 -4.09
CA TYR A 770 2.15 18.47 -3.94
C TYR A 770 0.95 18.63 -4.87
N GLU A 771 0.88 17.79 -5.92
CA GLU A 771 -0.29 17.69 -6.80
C GLU A 771 -1.42 16.92 -6.09
N SER A 772 -2.64 17.46 -6.16
CA SER A 772 -3.77 17.04 -5.33
C SER A 772 -4.43 15.71 -5.75
N LEU A 773 -4.86 14.95 -4.75
CA LEU A 773 -5.66 13.72 -4.88
C LEU A 773 -7.17 14.03 -4.90
N SER A 774 -7.85 13.83 -6.03
CA SER A 774 -9.31 13.91 -6.13
C SER A 774 -9.98 12.58 -5.74
N HIS A 775 -10.80 12.57 -4.67
CA HIS A 775 -11.75 11.48 -4.40
C HIS A 775 -13.17 11.92 -4.85
N PRO A 776 -13.71 11.44 -5.98
CA PRO A 776 -15.08 11.75 -6.37
C PRO A 776 -16.08 10.97 -5.48
N CYS A 777 -16.65 11.66 -4.48
CA CYS A 777 -17.67 11.10 -3.60
C CYS A 777 -18.97 10.81 -4.38
N LYS A 778 -19.61 9.64 -4.16
CA LYS A 778 -20.89 9.25 -4.78
C LYS A 778 -22.07 9.98 -4.11
N ILE A 779 -22.19 11.29 -4.31
CA ILE A 779 -23.28 12.10 -3.73
C ILE A 779 -24.41 12.29 -4.75
N LYS A 780 -25.65 11.97 -4.37
CA LYS A 780 -26.85 12.25 -5.18
C LYS A 780 -27.04 13.77 -5.30
N GLY A 781 -27.19 14.27 -6.53
CA GLY A 781 -27.35 15.69 -6.81
C GLY A 781 -26.06 16.49 -7.06
N TYR A 782 -24.91 15.81 -7.10
CA TYR A 782 -23.65 16.40 -7.53
C TYR A 782 -23.46 16.16 -9.04
N PRO A 783 -23.34 17.21 -9.88
CA PRO A 783 -23.07 17.01 -11.29
C PRO A 783 -21.68 16.41 -11.50
N LYS A 784 -21.50 15.56 -12.49
CA LYS A 784 -20.20 14.97 -12.84
C LYS A 784 -19.82 15.34 -14.26
N LEU A 785 -18.59 15.79 -14.45
CA LEU A 785 -18.04 16.01 -15.78
C LEU A 785 -17.69 14.66 -16.43
N ARG A 786 -18.25 14.41 -17.60
CA ARG A 786 -17.99 13.23 -18.42
C ARG A 786 -16.77 13.48 -19.31
N LYS A 787 -16.16 12.39 -19.79
CA LYS A 787 -15.00 12.44 -20.71
C LYS A 787 -15.34 13.09 -22.06
N ASP A 788 -16.61 13.04 -22.47
CA ASP A 788 -17.13 13.67 -23.68
C ASP A 788 -17.41 15.19 -23.51
N GLY A 789 -17.05 15.76 -22.35
CA GLY A 789 -17.22 17.18 -22.05
C GLY A 789 -18.65 17.59 -21.67
N TRP A 790 -19.58 16.64 -21.56
CA TRP A 790 -20.92 16.86 -21.00
C TRP A 790 -20.92 16.68 -19.48
N MET A 791 -21.92 17.23 -18.81
CA MET A 791 -22.19 16.98 -17.40
C MET A 791 -23.37 16.02 -17.24
N GLU A 792 -23.29 15.15 -16.25
CA GLU A 792 -24.41 14.29 -15.83
C GLU A 792 -24.86 14.61 -14.40
N LEU A 793 -26.17 14.78 -14.20
CA LEU A 793 -26.79 15.03 -12.91
C LEU A 793 -27.88 14.01 -12.62
N SER A 794 -27.74 13.26 -11.52
CA SER A 794 -28.76 12.29 -11.08
C SER A 794 -29.96 12.98 -10.46
N LEU A 795 -31.12 12.86 -11.11
CA LEU A 795 -32.37 13.52 -10.71
C LEU A 795 -33.29 12.65 -9.85
N PHE A 796 -33.42 11.37 -10.20
CA PHE A 796 -34.34 10.44 -9.51
C PHE A 796 -33.93 8.99 -9.72
N GLU A 797 -34.42 8.12 -8.84
CA GLU A 797 -34.35 6.67 -9.02
C GLU A 797 -35.75 6.10 -9.27
N VAL A 798 -35.83 5.07 -10.10
CA VAL A 798 -37.06 4.35 -10.39
C VAL A 798 -36.76 2.85 -10.43
N THR A 799 -37.52 2.07 -9.66
CA THR A 799 -37.51 0.61 -9.77
C THR A 799 -38.57 0.22 -10.77
N THR A 800 -38.18 -0.52 -11.80
CA THR A 800 -39.06 -0.99 -12.88
C THR A 800 -39.70 -2.32 -12.48
N ASP A 801 -41.04 -2.35 -12.39
CA ASP A 801 -41.82 -3.58 -12.41
C ASP A 801 -42.41 -3.75 -13.81
N ALA A 802 -42.48 -4.99 -14.31
CA ALA A 802 -42.77 -5.37 -15.70
C ALA A 802 -44.15 -4.92 -16.27
N THR A 803 -44.95 -4.15 -15.54
CA THR A 803 -46.35 -3.82 -15.90
C THR A 803 -46.69 -2.33 -15.83
N LYS A 804 -45.72 -1.42 -15.64
CA LYS A 804 -46.01 0.02 -15.39
C LYS A 804 -45.32 0.99 -16.35
N THR A 805 -46.04 1.97 -16.88
CA THR A 805 -45.44 3.11 -17.59
C THR A 805 -44.78 4.08 -16.60
N ILE A 806 -43.54 4.50 -16.87
CA ILE A 806 -42.83 5.52 -16.09
C ILE A 806 -43.15 6.89 -16.68
N GLU A 807 -43.82 7.73 -15.90
CA GLU A 807 -44.15 9.11 -16.27
C GLU A 807 -43.61 10.10 -15.24
N LYS A 808 -42.97 11.18 -15.69
CA LYS A 808 -42.43 12.25 -14.83
C LYS A 808 -42.62 13.62 -15.46
N SER A 809 -42.99 14.59 -14.63
CA SER A 809 -42.94 16.03 -14.93
C SER A 809 -42.06 16.72 -13.88
N LEU A 810 -41.00 17.38 -14.34
CA LEU A 810 -39.99 18.06 -13.53
C LEU A 810 -39.85 19.51 -13.99
N MET A 811 -40.02 20.45 -13.07
CA MET A 811 -39.84 21.88 -13.30
C MET A 811 -38.52 22.33 -12.72
N PHE A 812 -37.67 22.96 -13.52
CA PHE A 812 -36.38 23.51 -13.11
C PHE A 812 -36.48 25.03 -13.01
N MET A 813 -35.92 25.60 -11.95
CA MET A 813 -35.92 27.04 -11.66
C MET A 813 -34.56 27.46 -11.13
N ALA A 814 -34.04 28.60 -11.58
CA ALA A 814 -32.82 29.21 -11.03
C ALA A 814 -33.10 30.66 -10.61
N PRO A 815 -32.39 31.18 -9.59
CA PRO A 815 -32.55 32.57 -9.15
C PRO A 815 -32.09 33.58 -10.23
N ASN A 816 -31.12 33.19 -11.06
CA ASN A 816 -30.60 33.98 -12.17
C ASN A 816 -30.95 33.33 -13.52
N ASN A 817 -30.67 34.04 -14.62
CA ASN A 817 -30.86 33.56 -15.99
C ASN A 817 -30.07 32.27 -16.27
N MET A 818 -30.70 31.28 -16.90
CA MET A 818 -30.08 30.01 -17.30
C MET A 818 -29.50 30.00 -18.73
N ARG A 819 -29.26 31.19 -19.31
CA ARG A 819 -28.79 31.36 -20.69
C ARG A 819 -27.56 30.52 -21.02
N GLY A 820 -27.64 29.87 -22.18
CA GLY A 820 -26.58 29.03 -22.73
C GLY A 820 -26.54 27.62 -22.15
N LEU A 821 -27.43 27.25 -21.23
CA LEU A 821 -27.61 25.86 -20.81
C LEU A 821 -27.99 25.00 -22.03
N VAL A 822 -27.13 24.03 -22.37
CA VAL A 822 -27.38 23.10 -23.48
C VAL A 822 -27.81 21.75 -22.91
N ILE A 823 -28.97 21.23 -23.31
CA ILE A 823 -29.51 19.95 -22.85
C ILE A 823 -29.46 18.94 -24.00
N GLN A 824 -28.90 17.77 -23.73
CA GLN A 824 -28.87 16.66 -24.67
C GLN A 824 -30.05 15.71 -24.47
N GLY A 825 -30.45 15.47 -23.21
CA GLY A 825 -31.51 14.51 -22.90
C GLY A 825 -31.47 13.97 -21.47
N ILE A 826 -32.26 12.92 -21.22
CA ILE A 826 -32.23 12.14 -19.97
C ILE A 826 -31.74 10.72 -20.27
N GLU A 827 -30.71 10.27 -19.57
CA GLU A 827 -30.17 8.90 -19.64
C GLU A 827 -30.60 8.08 -18.42
N PHE A 828 -31.12 6.87 -18.65
CA PHE A 828 -31.44 5.88 -17.65
C PHE A 828 -30.28 4.89 -17.54
N ARG A 829 -29.65 4.87 -16.35
CA ARG A 829 -28.54 3.97 -16.04
C ARG A 829 -28.92 3.08 -14.86
N SER A 830 -28.89 1.76 -15.06
CA SER A 830 -29.12 0.79 -13.98
C SER A 830 -28.06 0.98 -12.87
N LEU A 831 -28.49 0.91 -11.62
CA LEU A 831 -27.59 0.97 -10.46
C LEU A 831 -26.72 -0.29 -10.29
#